data_AF-A0A1E7ZD79-F1
#
_entry.id   AF-A0A1E7ZD79-F1
#
_cell.length_a   1.000
_cell.length_b   1.000
_cell.length_c   1.000
_cell.angle_alpha   90.00
_cell.angle_beta   90.00
_cell.angle_gamma   90.00
#
_symmetry.space_group_name_H-M   'P 1'
#
loop_
_entity.id
_entity.type
_entity.pdbx_description
1 polymer ?
#
loop_
_entity_poly.entity_id
_entity_poly.type
_entity_poly.pdbx_seq_one_letter_code
_entity_poly.pdbx_strand_id
1 'polypeptide(L)'
;MGKTLKLGFAMGGGVSLGSFSGAALTESIKLALLYGTDKDGNPYENVVVDVFSGASAGAMSLGVMLRALAFPAKDTVVRQAAWEKLATDYEIDTASWTDKKRKEQLIDAELAQQKMNKIWTEEITLDKLLEPEEEGFPPLVKQAGILNKAAVTNIAKEYLFPDNGDSYNEQDKATHPVLADRVLYSCSISNLNPIIANVDAKYLKAVSDDEQPDLASADALTSKFHQEHRIFDINFGSVSNDKFSDTDIHPKRWVRFHWGGNIDNVAFDIRARKDWRHIVATAIASGAFPAAFEPVSLRRWQWEYPAGLWIDPSVSSYVYTYVDGGTFANSPVTEAFKLASHIDSISHLNDNAPFERRIIFVDPFVGEEVSYNLPHLKSFRDQKPLSLVSTFDGNDLLSLTSLDKLLPAGKSLLGAIHSQASSQHHHRNFQIANKLKMRNELRDMLAKGVVAKEQEFLDLRDKLGVLLSQFSNKALIPTLSASVANEIERLAREPGSLVSALEEHGKEIATSTWDVITGKGLEHVAMQAMLFSYIDLIADLEAKSRNSQLISIAPLDFDDNNEINKMIFLPGSPLAGFAGFMSELPSKYEVEVARYCSFIKLRESLLLPKTLAPAPVNTHPGEFTDKAAFDEEYKGGLKKLAYRVGELVSTSNFINLGWANDVVLTFIKSRIEKAIKELSYVNKKTEYEFRVRVDNKKFELDGKGVADNDRHPVMLSEDAKELYLICFAERDWAIDESETAALKWSGYYIENGELGIDFDSWASINDNDFVQIPMPSDKQLADAAKIANPIFYTKDVLKKDNKPSTHALNTFWELRNEVTPYTDLL
;
A
#
# COMPACT_ATOMS: atom_id res chain seq x y z
N MET A 1 -20.00 30.74 17.58
CA MET A 1 -19.52 30.35 16.25
C MET A 1 -19.69 28.85 16.15
N GLY A 2 -20.21 28.33 15.04
CA GLY A 2 -20.24 26.89 14.82
C GLY A 2 -18.83 26.35 14.58
N LYS A 3 -18.65 25.04 14.77
CA LYS A 3 -17.35 24.39 14.60
C LYS A 3 -17.11 24.05 13.12
N THR A 4 -15.85 24.14 12.71
CA THR A 4 -15.39 23.63 11.41
C THR A 4 -14.91 22.19 11.55
N LEU A 5 -15.34 21.30 10.66
CA LEU A 5 -14.75 19.98 10.50
C LEU A 5 -13.59 20.06 9.51
N LYS A 6 -12.37 19.76 9.95
CA LYS A 6 -11.20 19.59 9.08
C LYS A 6 -10.97 18.11 8.79
N LEU A 7 -10.91 17.76 7.52
CA LEU A 7 -10.71 16.41 7.02
C LEU A 7 -9.31 16.28 6.40
N GLY A 8 -8.57 15.27 6.85
CA GLY A 8 -7.41 14.76 6.13
C GLY A 8 -7.71 13.36 5.58
N PHE A 9 -7.16 13.02 4.42
CA PHE A 9 -7.30 11.69 3.85
C PHE A 9 -5.95 10.99 3.76
N ALA A 10 -5.91 9.76 4.26
CA ALA A 10 -4.80 8.83 4.13
C ALA A 10 -5.25 7.63 3.28
N MET A 11 -4.45 7.25 2.30
CA MET A 11 -4.79 6.18 1.36
C MET A 11 -3.66 5.18 1.23
N GLY A 12 -3.85 3.98 1.79
CA GLY A 12 -2.94 2.86 1.59
C GLY A 12 -2.86 2.47 0.12
N GLY A 13 -1.77 1.83 -0.26
CA GLY A 13 -1.60 1.28 -1.59
C GLY A 13 -2.08 -0.16 -1.65
N GLY A 14 -2.89 -0.42 -2.65
CA GLY A 14 -3.17 -1.76 -3.10
C GLY A 14 -3.62 -1.64 -4.54
N VAL A 15 -2.93 -2.35 -5.42
CA VAL A 15 -2.87 -2.11 -6.87
C VAL A 15 -4.24 -2.25 -7.56
N SER A 16 -5.30 -2.61 -6.83
CA SER A 16 -6.46 -3.23 -7.42
C SER A 16 -7.83 -2.76 -6.90
N LEU A 17 -7.97 -1.68 -6.12
CA LEU A 17 -9.30 -1.27 -5.62
C LEU A 17 -9.48 0.25 -5.58
N GLY A 18 -9.13 0.91 -6.69
CA GLY A 18 -9.39 2.34 -6.87
C GLY A 18 -10.87 2.68 -6.94
N SER A 19 -11.71 1.76 -7.41
CA SER A 19 -13.19 1.79 -7.37
C SER A 19 -13.71 2.00 -5.94
N PHE A 20 -13.38 1.09 -5.03
CA PHE A 20 -13.73 1.15 -3.61
C PHE A 20 -13.16 2.40 -2.96
N SER A 21 -11.85 2.62 -3.15
CA SER A 21 -11.11 3.73 -2.56
C SER A 21 -11.69 5.09 -2.95
N GLY A 22 -11.88 5.33 -4.24
CA GLY A 22 -12.36 6.60 -4.76
C GLY A 22 -13.81 6.89 -4.37
N ALA A 23 -14.64 5.86 -4.32
CA ALA A 23 -16.00 5.98 -3.79
C ALA A 23 -16.02 6.32 -2.31
N ALA A 24 -15.25 5.61 -1.47
CA ALA A 24 -15.20 5.89 -0.03
C ALA A 24 -14.75 7.32 0.29
N LEU A 25 -13.76 7.84 -0.44
CA LEU A 25 -13.24 9.20 -0.29
C LEU A 25 -14.33 10.25 -0.51
N THR A 26 -15.01 10.20 -1.66
CA THR A 26 -16.00 11.21 -2.06
C THR A 26 -17.32 11.03 -1.32
N GLU A 27 -17.70 9.79 -1.00
CA GLU A 27 -18.84 9.49 -0.13
C GLU A 27 -18.66 10.08 1.27
N SER A 28 -17.46 9.95 1.86
CA SER A 28 -17.16 10.51 3.18
C SER A 28 -17.36 12.03 3.23
N ILE A 29 -17.01 12.74 2.15
CA ILE A 29 -17.25 14.19 2.03
C ILE A 29 -18.75 14.50 1.96
N LYS A 30 -19.50 13.78 1.11
CA LYS A 30 -20.96 13.97 0.97
C LYS A 30 -21.69 13.73 2.29
N LEU A 31 -21.38 12.63 2.99
CA LEU A 31 -21.98 12.30 4.28
C LEU A 31 -21.63 13.33 5.35
N ALA A 32 -20.39 13.82 5.40
CA ALA A 32 -20.00 14.88 6.32
C ALA A 32 -20.74 16.21 6.03
N LEU A 33 -20.92 16.55 4.76
CA LEU A 33 -21.71 17.72 4.35
C LEU A 33 -23.20 17.54 4.64
N LEU A 34 -23.79 16.38 4.43
CA LEU A 34 -25.23 16.17 4.67
C LEU A 34 -25.57 16.07 6.16
N TYR A 35 -24.77 15.31 6.92
CA TYR A 35 -25.16 14.84 8.25
C TYR A 35 -24.08 14.99 9.32
N GLY A 36 -22.94 15.60 9.00
CA GLY A 36 -21.82 15.71 9.95
C GLY A 36 -22.19 16.50 11.21
N THR A 37 -22.00 15.90 12.39
CA THR A 37 -22.19 16.56 13.68
C THR A 37 -20.92 16.54 14.53
N ASP A 38 -20.74 17.58 15.33
CA ASP A 38 -19.66 17.67 16.31
C ASP A 38 -19.88 16.74 17.51
N LYS A 39 -18.91 16.69 18.43
CA LYS A 39 -18.99 15.84 19.64
C LYS A 39 -20.19 16.17 20.55
N ASP A 40 -20.77 17.36 20.41
CA ASP A 40 -21.92 17.82 21.18
C ASP A 40 -23.24 17.54 20.44
N GLY A 41 -23.19 16.94 19.25
CA GLY A 41 -24.33 16.61 18.40
C GLY A 41 -24.83 17.76 17.52
N ASN A 42 -24.10 18.88 17.46
CA ASN A 42 -24.48 20.03 16.63
C ASN A 42 -23.93 19.88 15.21
N PRO A 43 -24.67 20.28 14.16
CA PRO A 43 -24.15 20.27 12.79
C PRO A 43 -22.90 21.14 12.63
N TYR A 44 -21.92 20.67 11.86
CA TYR A 44 -20.75 21.50 11.52
C TYR A 44 -21.13 22.64 10.57
N GLU A 45 -20.67 23.84 10.91
CA GLU A 45 -20.88 25.04 10.09
C GLU A 45 -20.10 24.95 8.78
N ASN A 46 -18.87 24.43 8.83
CA ASN A 46 -18.01 24.26 7.67
C ASN A 46 -17.41 22.85 7.66
N VAL A 47 -17.23 22.30 6.46
CA VAL A 47 -16.44 21.09 6.22
C VAL A 47 -15.34 21.47 5.25
N VAL A 48 -14.10 21.21 5.63
CA VAL A 48 -12.91 21.63 4.90
C VAL A 48 -11.94 20.46 4.78
N VAL A 49 -11.32 20.30 3.62
CA VAL A 49 -10.32 19.28 3.33
C VAL A 49 -8.99 19.96 3.05
N ASP A 50 -7.94 19.61 3.79
CA ASP A 50 -6.66 20.33 3.74
C ASP A 50 -5.42 19.42 3.74
N VAL A 51 -5.59 18.10 3.90
CA VAL A 51 -4.49 17.13 3.93
C VAL A 51 -4.80 15.91 3.09
N PHE A 52 -3.84 15.54 2.24
CA PHE A 52 -3.83 14.31 1.46
C PHE A 52 -2.51 13.58 1.67
N SER A 53 -2.55 12.27 1.92
CA SER A 53 -1.37 11.42 1.93
C SER A 53 -1.68 10.06 1.33
N GLY A 54 -0.99 9.68 0.27
CA GLY A 54 -1.27 8.46 -0.49
C GLY A 54 -0.03 7.66 -0.86
N ALA A 55 -0.22 6.35 -1.01
CA ALA A 55 0.71 5.41 -1.63
C ALA A 55 0.02 4.65 -2.76
N SER A 56 0.78 4.17 -3.75
CA SER A 56 0.24 3.45 -4.92
C SER A 56 -0.94 4.17 -5.60
N ALA A 57 -1.97 3.41 -5.99
CA ALA A 57 -3.27 3.88 -6.47
C ALA A 57 -3.95 4.89 -5.53
N GLY A 58 -3.65 4.86 -4.23
CA GLY A 58 -4.13 5.81 -3.24
C GLY A 58 -3.70 7.26 -3.54
N ALA A 59 -2.43 7.46 -3.93
CA ALA A 59 -1.97 8.78 -4.35
C ALA A 59 -2.67 9.25 -5.63
N MET A 60 -2.80 8.37 -6.63
CA MET A 60 -3.52 8.71 -7.87
C MET A 60 -4.96 9.15 -7.60
N SER A 61 -5.69 8.39 -6.77
CA SER A 61 -7.04 8.72 -6.31
C SER A 61 -7.11 10.10 -5.63
N LEU A 62 -6.20 10.39 -4.70
CA LEU A 62 -6.15 11.71 -4.04
C LEU A 62 -5.79 12.83 -5.01
N GLY A 63 -4.94 12.59 -6.00
CA GLY A 63 -4.63 13.54 -7.07
C GLY A 63 -5.84 13.85 -7.97
N VAL A 64 -6.64 12.84 -8.32
CA VAL A 64 -7.92 13.00 -9.04
C VAL A 64 -8.88 13.83 -8.20
N MET A 65 -9.06 13.48 -6.92
CA MET A 65 -9.95 14.21 -6.03
C MET A 65 -9.50 15.66 -5.82
N LEU A 66 -8.20 15.91 -5.64
CA LEU A 66 -7.61 17.25 -5.56
C LEU A 66 -7.98 18.09 -6.79
N ARG A 67 -7.78 17.56 -8.01
CA ARG A 67 -8.15 18.27 -9.25
C ARG A 67 -9.65 18.51 -9.31
N ALA A 68 -10.46 17.48 -9.03
CA ALA A 68 -11.91 17.55 -9.16
C ALA A 68 -12.54 18.58 -8.21
N LEU A 69 -12.06 18.66 -6.97
CA LEU A 69 -12.57 19.60 -5.97
C LEU A 69 -12.01 21.02 -6.14
N ALA A 70 -10.79 21.17 -6.64
CA ALA A 70 -10.21 22.48 -6.92
C ALA A 70 -10.86 23.15 -8.14
N PHE A 71 -11.05 22.36 -9.20
CA PHE A 71 -11.52 22.80 -10.51
C PHE A 71 -12.69 21.92 -10.99
N PRO A 72 -13.87 22.01 -10.33
CA PRO A 72 -15.05 21.23 -10.68
C PRO A 72 -15.67 21.71 -12.00
N ALA A 73 -16.41 20.83 -12.67
CA ALA A 73 -17.11 21.18 -13.90
C ALA A 73 -18.11 22.32 -13.67
N LYS A 74 -18.08 23.30 -14.58
CA LYS A 74 -18.92 24.52 -14.54
C LYS A 74 -20.16 24.46 -15.43
N ASP A 75 -20.30 23.41 -16.23
CA ASP A 75 -21.46 23.23 -17.10
C ASP A 75 -22.76 23.09 -16.28
N THR A 76 -23.74 23.96 -16.54
CA THR A 76 -24.98 24.03 -15.78
C THR A 76 -25.82 22.75 -15.89
N VAL A 77 -25.82 22.09 -17.05
CA VAL A 77 -26.60 20.86 -17.27
C VAL A 77 -25.98 19.71 -16.47
N VAL A 78 -24.66 19.57 -16.52
CA VAL A 78 -23.91 18.58 -15.74
C VAL A 78 -24.11 18.80 -14.22
N ARG A 79 -24.03 20.05 -13.76
CA ARG A 79 -24.25 20.40 -12.35
C ARG A 79 -25.69 20.13 -11.90
N GLN A 80 -26.68 20.41 -12.75
CA GLN A 80 -28.07 20.12 -12.47
C GLN A 80 -28.32 18.60 -12.36
N ALA A 81 -27.77 17.81 -13.29
CA ALA A 81 -27.87 16.36 -13.24
C ALA A 81 -27.23 15.78 -11.97
N ALA A 82 -26.08 16.31 -11.53
CA ALA A 82 -25.45 15.91 -10.28
C ALA A 82 -26.33 16.22 -9.06
N TRP A 83 -27.00 17.38 -9.03
CA TRP A 83 -27.94 17.72 -7.96
C TRP A 83 -29.19 16.83 -7.95
N GLU A 84 -29.77 16.54 -9.11
CA GLU A 84 -30.93 15.64 -9.24
C GLU A 84 -30.58 14.21 -8.78
N LYS A 85 -29.38 13.75 -9.13
CA LYS A 85 -28.87 12.46 -8.66
C LYS A 85 -28.71 12.45 -7.14
N LEU A 86 -28.07 13.46 -6.56
CA LEU A 86 -27.93 13.58 -5.10
C LEU A 86 -29.29 13.60 -4.38
N ALA A 87 -30.24 14.35 -4.92
CA ALA A 87 -31.58 14.44 -4.34
C ALA A 87 -32.30 13.09 -4.35
N THR A 88 -32.06 12.28 -5.38
CA THR A 88 -32.59 10.91 -5.47
C THR A 88 -31.85 9.96 -4.52
N ASP A 89 -30.53 9.97 -4.58
CA ASP A 89 -29.66 9.05 -3.81
C ASP A 89 -29.86 9.20 -2.28
N TYR A 90 -30.05 10.43 -1.80
CA TYR A 90 -30.16 10.77 -0.37
C TYR A 90 -31.53 11.29 0.05
N GLU A 91 -32.54 11.18 -0.81
CA GLU A 91 -33.92 11.62 -0.55
C GLU A 91 -34.02 13.08 -0.07
N ILE A 92 -33.23 13.97 -0.70
CA ILE A 92 -33.17 15.39 -0.31
C ILE A 92 -34.42 16.11 -0.81
N ASP A 93 -35.15 16.76 0.10
CA ASP A 93 -36.23 17.69 -0.27
C ASP A 93 -35.64 18.97 -0.86
N THR A 94 -35.52 18.98 -2.19
CA THR A 94 -34.98 20.11 -2.94
C THR A 94 -35.80 21.41 -2.79
N ALA A 95 -37.08 21.33 -2.41
CA ALA A 95 -37.94 22.50 -2.27
C ALA A 95 -37.67 23.26 -0.96
N SER A 96 -37.28 22.55 0.10
CA SER A 96 -36.94 23.16 1.40
C SER A 96 -35.46 23.46 1.58
N TRP A 97 -34.59 23.03 0.67
CA TRP A 97 -33.15 23.28 0.73
C TRP A 97 -32.78 24.75 0.47
N THR A 98 -32.33 25.46 1.50
CA THR A 98 -32.00 26.91 1.42
C THR A 98 -30.50 27.22 1.44
N ASP A 99 -29.66 26.29 1.89
CA ASP A 99 -28.21 26.51 1.98
C ASP A 99 -27.53 26.36 0.61
N LYS A 100 -27.35 27.51 -0.07
CA LYS A 100 -26.68 27.58 -1.37
C LYS A 100 -25.23 27.14 -1.30
N LYS A 101 -24.51 27.48 -0.21
CA LYS A 101 -23.10 27.13 -0.06
C LYS A 101 -22.94 25.60 0.00
N ARG A 102 -23.71 24.97 0.88
CA ARG A 102 -23.70 23.51 1.07
C ARG A 102 -24.16 22.77 -0.17
N LYS A 103 -25.16 23.32 -0.90
CA LYS A 103 -25.61 22.77 -2.18
C LYS A 103 -24.47 22.71 -3.20
N GLU A 104 -23.75 23.82 -3.40
CA GLU A 104 -22.63 23.85 -4.36
C GLU A 104 -21.50 22.90 -3.94
N GLN A 105 -21.18 22.81 -2.64
CA GLN A 105 -20.20 21.87 -2.10
C GLN A 105 -20.59 20.40 -2.34
N LEU A 106 -21.87 20.06 -2.17
CA LEU A 106 -22.39 18.72 -2.44
C LEU A 106 -22.32 18.37 -3.92
N ILE A 107 -22.69 19.30 -4.80
CA ILE A 107 -22.57 19.13 -6.25
C ILE A 107 -21.10 18.88 -6.63
N ASP A 108 -20.17 19.68 -6.13
CA ASP A 108 -18.74 19.50 -6.41
C ASP A 108 -18.21 18.15 -5.91
N ALA A 109 -18.67 17.68 -4.74
CA ALA A 109 -18.33 16.36 -4.21
C ALA A 109 -18.91 15.22 -5.06
N GLU A 110 -20.12 15.35 -5.58
CA GLU A 110 -20.73 14.35 -6.47
C GLU A 110 -20.05 14.35 -7.85
N LEU A 111 -19.66 15.50 -8.39
CA LEU A 111 -18.88 15.56 -9.62
C LEU A 111 -17.51 14.90 -9.45
N ALA A 112 -16.89 15.04 -8.28
CA ALA A 112 -15.67 14.31 -7.94
C ALA A 112 -15.93 12.79 -7.87
N GLN A 113 -17.02 12.35 -7.26
CA GLN A 113 -17.44 10.93 -7.21
C GLN A 113 -17.65 10.35 -8.61
N GLN A 114 -18.32 11.09 -9.50
CA GLN A 114 -18.55 10.68 -10.89
C GLN A 114 -17.25 10.58 -11.68
N LYS A 115 -16.34 11.56 -11.52
CA LYS A 115 -15.01 11.51 -12.15
C LYS A 115 -14.19 10.32 -11.66
N MET A 116 -14.19 10.06 -10.36
CA MET A 116 -13.51 8.91 -9.75
C MET A 116 -14.09 7.60 -10.26
N ASN A 117 -15.43 7.48 -10.32
CA ASN A 117 -16.09 6.31 -10.89
C ASN A 117 -15.68 6.11 -12.34
N LYS A 118 -15.82 7.15 -13.18
CA LYS A 118 -15.45 7.11 -14.59
C LYS A 118 -14.02 6.57 -14.80
N ILE A 119 -13.05 7.12 -14.07
CA ILE A 119 -11.64 6.71 -14.19
C ILE A 119 -11.44 5.26 -13.74
N TRP A 120 -11.88 4.92 -12.54
CA TRP A 120 -11.56 3.64 -11.93
C TRP A 120 -12.39 2.46 -12.44
N THR A 121 -13.60 2.71 -12.94
CA THR A 121 -14.52 1.64 -13.37
C THR A 121 -14.64 1.52 -14.89
N GLU A 122 -14.40 2.60 -15.65
CA GLU A 122 -14.59 2.61 -17.10
C GLU A 122 -13.32 2.94 -17.92
N GLU A 123 -12.34 3.66 -17.36
CA GLU A 123 -11.11 4.04 -18.08
C GLU A 123 -9.93 3.10 -17.79
N ILE A 124 -9.77 2.65 -16.55
CA ILE A 124 -8.70 1.72 -16.14
C ILE A 124 -9.18 0.29 -16.40
N THR A 125 -9.27 -0.07 -17.68
CA THR A 125 -9.64 -1.42 -18.13
C THR A 125 -8.47 -2.12 -18.81
N LEU A 126 -8.45 -3.46 -18.79
CA LEU A 126 -7.40 -4.23 -19.45
C LEU A 126 -7.31 -3.93 -20.94
N ASP A 127 -8.45 -3.68 -21.58
CA ASP A 127 -8.51 -3.44 -23.02
C ASP A 127 -7.82 -2.13 -23.37
N LYS A 128 -8.19 -1.04 -22.68
CA LYS A 128 -7.55 0.26 -22.87
C LYS A 128 -6.06 0.23 -22.53
N LEU A 129 -5.68 -0.48 -21.47
CA LEU A 129 -4.29 -0.53 -21.00
C LEU A 129 -3.41 -1.52 -21.78
N LEU A 130 -3.98 -2.35 -22.67
CA LEU A 130 -3.23 -3.22 -23.57
C LEU A 130 -3.27 -2.77 -25.03
N GLU A 131 -3.91 -1.62 -25.34
CA GLU A 131 -3.95 -1.07 -26.69
C GLU A 131 -2.52 -0.77 -27.20
N PRO A 132 -2.15 -1.19 -28.42
CA PRO A 132 -0.76 -1.24 -28.84
C PRO A 132 -0.18 0.07 -29.42
N GLU A 133 -1.02 1.01 -29.87
CA GLU A 133 -0.59 2.11 -30.74
C GLU A 133 -1.14 3.47 -30.32
N GLU A 134 -0.24 4.42 -30.10
CA GLU A 134 -0.57 5.83 -29.94
C GLU A 134 0.56 6.73 -30.46
N GLU A 135 0.20 7.82 -31.14
CA GLU A 135 1.16 8.80 -31.65
C GLU A 135 1.97 9.45 -30.52
N GLY A 136 3.29 9.51 -30.66
CA GLY A 136 4.20 10.11 -29.68
C GLY A 136 4.70 9.18 -28.58
N PHE A 137 4.25 7.92 -28.54
CA PHE A 137 4.79 6.88 -27.65
C PHE A 137 5.44 5.74 -28.44
N PRO A 138 6.46 5.06 -27.88
CA PRO A 138 6.93 3.80 -28.44
C PRO A 138 5.78 2.78 -28.47
N PRO A 139 5.65 1.96 -29.53
CA PRO A 139 4.70 0.85 -29.56
C PRO A 139 4.83 -0.02 -28.31
N LEU A 140 3.71 -0.59 -27.82
CA LEU A 140 3.69 -1.36 -26.57
C LEU A 140 4.76 -2.47 -26.52
N VAL A 141 5.05 -3.12 -27.65
CA VAL A 141 6.09 -4.15 -27.78
C VAL A 141 7.52 -3.66 -27.43
N LYS A 142 7.76 -2.34 -27.48
CA LYS A 142 9.04 -1.69 -27.12
C LYS A 142 9.04 -1.07 -25.73
N GLN A 143 7.91 -1.10 -25.02
CA GLN A 143 7.81 -0.62 -23.65
C GLN A 143 8.21 -1.71 -22.65
N ALA A 144 8.81 -1.31 -21.53
CA ALA A 144 9.29 -2.22 -20.49
C ALA A 144 8.18 -2.74 -19.56
N GLY A 145 7.02 -2.09 -19.53
CA GLY A 145 5.85 -2.51 -18.76
C GLY A 145 4.95 -3.49 -19.53
N ILE A 146 4.21 -4.31 -18.78
CA ILE A 146 3.12 -5.14 -19.34
C ILE A 146 2.05 -4.24 -19.96
N LEU A 147 1.66 -3.18 -19.25
CA LEU A 147 0.58 -2.27 -19.61
C LEU A 147 1.14 -1.04 -20.33
N ASN A 148 0.32 -0.48 -21.21
CA ASN A 148 0.67 0.68 -22.02
C ASN A 148 0.68 1.95 -21.18
N LYS A 149 1.85 2.57 -21.08
CA LYS A 149 2.06 3.86 -20.43
C LYS A 149 1.32 5.01 -21.12
N ALA A 150 1.10 4.91 -22.42
CA ALA A 150 0.41 5.91 -23.22
C ALA A 150 -1.05 6.07 -22.74
N ALA A 151 -1.74 4.95 -22.53
CA ALA A 151 -3.10 4.92 -22.00
C ALA A 151 -3.22 5.60 -20.62
N VAL A 152 -2.32 5.28 -19.67
CA VAL A 152 -2.28 5.96 -18.35
C VAL A 152 -2.03 7.46 -18.51
N THR A 153 -1.13 7.83 -19.42
CA THR A 153 -0.81 9.24 -19.67
C THR A 153 -2.00 9.98 -20.29
N ASN A 154 -2.81 9.32 -21.11
CA ASN A 154 -4.00 9.90 -21.72
C ASN A 154 -5.14 10.10 -20.73
N ILE A 155 -5.40 9.11 -19.89
CA ILE A 155 -6.33 9.25 -18.77
C ILE A 155 -5.89 10.45 -17.91
N ALA A 156 -4.59 10.57 -17.62
CA ALA A 156 -4.09 11.74 -16.90
C ALA A 156 -4.29 13.05 -17.67
N LYS A 157 -3.96 13.10 -18.98
CA LYS A 157 -4.17 14.28 -19.85
C LYS A 157 -5.62 14.75 -19.83
N GLU A 158 -6.56 13.83 -19.91
CA GLU A 158 -8.00 14.11 -19.98
C GLU A 158 -8.56 14.53 -18.62
N TYR A 159 -8.22 13.81 -17.56
CA TYR A 159 -8.93 13.97 -16.29
C TYR A 159 -8.20 14.86 -15.27
N LEU A 160 -6.87 15.02 -15.38
CA LEU A 160 -6.04 15.70 -14.37
C LEU A 160 -5.49 17.06 -14.80
N PHE A 161 -5.68 17.49 -16.06
CA PHE A 161 -5.23 18.80 -16.54
C PHE A 161 -6.42 19.75 -16.84
N PRO A 162 -6.17 21.04 -17.15
CA PRO A 162 -7.22 21.95 -17.59
C PRO A 162 -7.97 21.40 -18.82
N ASP A 163 -9.30 21.46 -18.77
CA ASP A 163 -10.16 20.95 -19.85
C ASP A 163 -9.97 21.74 -21.16
N ASN A 164 -9.66 23.04 -21.06
CA ASN A 164 -9.45 23.95 -22.19
C ASN A 164 -8.21 24.83 -21.97
N GLY A 165 -7.21 24.73 -22.85
CA GLY A 165 -6.03 25.62 -22.87
C GLY A 165 -4.86 25.17 -21.99
N ASP A 166 -3.91 26.09 -21.79
CA ASP A 166 -2.64 25.83 -21.08
C ASP A 166 -2.68 26.19 -19.59
N SER A 167 -3.77 26.78 -19.08
CA SER A 167 -3.87 27.22 -17.68
C SER A 167 -5.32 27.32 -17.17
N TYR A 168 -5.52 27.13 -15.87
CA TYR A 168 -6.77 27.45 -15.17
C TYR A 168 -6.92 28.96 -14.93
N ASN A 169 -8.17 29.43 -14.89
CA ASN A 169 -8.59 30.80 -14.61
C ASN A 169 -9.41 30.89 -13.33
N GLU A 170 -9.67 32.11 -12.83
CA GLU A 170 -10.45 32.31 -11.60
C GLU A 170 -11.84 31.69 -11.66
N GLN A 171 -12.47 31.69 -12.84
CA GLN A 171 -13.79 31.12 -13.07
C GLN A 171 -13.80 29.59 -12.96
N ASP A 172 -12.64 28.94 -13.09
CA ASP A 172 -12.53 27.48 -12.99
C ASP A 172 -12.51 27.00 -11.54
N LYS A 173 -12.13 27.85 -10.58
CA LYS A 173 -12.13 27.51 -9.15
C LYS A 173 -13.52 27.17 -8.65
N ALA A 174 -13.62 26.23 -7.71
CA ALA A 174 -14.86 25.99 -6.97
C ALA A 174 -15.42 27.30 -6.35
N THR A 175 -16.73 27.53 -6.49
CA THR A 175 -17.38 28.77 -6.00
C THR A 175 -17.43 28.82 -4.48
N HIS A 176 -17.70 27.66 -3.87
CA HIS A 176 -17.70 27.44 -2.43
C HIS A 176 -16.86 26.19 -2.18
N PRO A 177 -15.53 26.30 -2.10
CA PRO A 177 -14.66 25.14 -2.08
C PRO A 177 -14.89 24.30 -0.82
N VAL A 178 -14.77 22.98 -0.99
CA VAL A 178 -14.58 22.04 0.13
C VAL A 178 -13.09 21.95 0.49
N LEU A 179 -12.20 22.17 -0.48
CA LEU A 179 -10.77 22.30 -0.19
C LEU A 179 -10.50 23.59 0.60
N ALA A 180 -9.56 23.54 1.53
CA ALA A 180 -8.99 24.74 2.12
C ALA A 180 -8.24 25.56 1.07
N ASP A 181 -8.02 26.84 1.35
CA ASP A 181 -7.16 27.71 0.54
C ASP A 181 -5.73 27.17 0.44
N ARG A 182 -5.28 26.41 1.44
CA ARG A 182 -4.00 25.71 1.47
C ARG A 182 -4.21 24.22 1.70
N VAL A 183 -3.69 23.38 0.81
CA VAL A 183 -3.74 21.92 0.88
C VAL A 183 -2.33 21.34 0.88
N LEU A 184 -2.06 20.42 1.80
CA LEU A 184 -0.81 19.64 1.83
C LEU A 184 -1.05 18.26 1.23
N TYR A 185 -0.28 17.89 0.21
CA TYR A 185 -0.42 16.61 -0.47
C TYR A 185 0.89 15.84 -0.51
N SER A 186 0.93 14.65 0.11
CA SER A 186 2.07 13.73 0.10
C SER A 186 1.84 12.52 -0.81
N CYS A 187 2.81 12.24 -1.65
CA CYS A 187 2.92 11.00 -2.40
C CYS A 187 4.11 10.19 -1.88
N SER A 188 3.87 8.93 -1.52
CA SER A 188 4.92 7.92 -1.35
C SER A 188 5.49 7.54 -2.71
N ILE A 189 6.81 7.52 -2.88
CA ILE A 189 7.46 7.12 -4.14
C ILE A 189 8.72 6.30 -3.82
N SER A 190 9.02 5.31 -4.67
CA SER A 190 10.17 4.43 -4.49
C SER A 190 11.24 4.73 -5.54
N ASN A 191 12.41 5.20 -5.12
CA ASN A 191 13.49 5.55 -6.03
C ASN A 191 14.28 4.30 -6.46
N LEU A 192 14.43 4.06 -7.77
CA LEU A 192 15.24 2.96 -8.28
C LEU A 192 16.75 3.27 -8.27
N ASN A 193 17.11 4.54 -8.22
CA ASN A 193 18.50 4.99 -8.07
C ASN A 193 18.64 5.50 -6.63
N PRO A 194 19.01 4.63 -5.65
CA PRO A 194 19.02 5.03 -4.26
C PRO A 194 19.85 6.29 -4.08
N ILE A 195 19.40 7.18 -3.19
CA ILE A 195 20.15 8.40 -2.88
C ILE A 195 21.38 7.96 -2.08
N ILE A 196 22.45 7.63 -2.80
CA ILE A 196 23.78 7.46 -2.23
C ILE A 196 24.19 8.87 -1.83
N ALA A 197 23.93 9.21 -0.56
CA ALA A 197 24.48 10.41 0.03
C ALA A 197 25.98 10.47 -0.26
N ASN A 198 26.57 11.67 -0.30
CA ASN A 198 27.97 11.78 0.06
C ASN A 198 28.04 11.39 1.55
N VAL A 199 28.10 10.08 1.82
CA VAL A 199 28.10 9.53 3.17
C VAL A 199 29.41 10.01 3.78
N ASP A 200 29.31 11.05 4.61
CA ASP A 200 30.39 11.47 5.47
C ASP A 200 30.89 10.22 6.18
N ALA A 201 32.17 9.87 6.01
CA ALA A 201 32.77 8.58 6.35
C ALA A 201 32.55 8.13 7.81
N LYS A 202 32.01 9.01 8.67
CA LYS A 202 31.54 8.73 10.03
C LYS A 202 30.31 7.83 10.12
N TYR A 203 29.40 7.83 9.14
CA TYR A 203 28.25 6.91 9.16
C TYR A 203 28.62 5.50 8.68
N LEU A 204 29.64 5.38 7.81
CA LEU A 204 30.22 4.10 7.42
C LEU A 204 31.03 3.46 8.56
N LYS A 205 31.73 4.26 9.38
CA LYS A 205 32.50 3.77 10.53
C LYS A 205 31.68 3.15 11.67
N ALA A 206 30.36 3.32 11.69
CA ALA A 206 29.52 2.71 12.72
C ALA A 206 29.16 1.25 12.40
N VAL A 207 29.45 0.78 11.18
CA VAL A 207 29.18 -0.59 10.72
C VAL A 207 30.52 -1.19 10.28
N SER A 208 31.21 -1.80 11.25
CA SER A 208 32.40 -2.67 11.17
C SER A 208 33.59 -2.26 10.27
N ASP A 209 34.76 -2.15 10.89
CA ASP A 209 36.07 -1.98 10.24
C ASP A 209 36.56 -3.24 9.47
N ASP A 210 35.73 -4.27 9.28
CA ASP A 210 36.04 -5.44 8.46
C ASP A 210 34.91 -5.68 7.45
N GLU A 211 35.32 -5.75 6.17
CA GLU A 211 34.49 -5.95 4.96
C GLU A 211 33.59 -4.76 4.59
N GLN A 212 33.95 -4.02 3.52
CA GLN A 212 33.03 -3.10 2.85
C GLN A 212 31.87 -3.92 2.26
N PRO A 213 30.64 -3.85 2.79
CA PRO A 213 29.51 -4.45 2.14
C PRO A 213 29.12 -3.52 1.00
N ASP A 214 28.83 -4.10 -0.16
CA ASP A 214 28.20 -3.42 -1.29
C ASP A 214 26.80 -2.95 -0.82
N LEU A 215 26.74 -1.77 -0.19
CA LEU A 215 25.62 -1.27 0.64
C LEU A 215 24.29 -1.23 -0.13
N ALA A 216 24.33 -1.05 -1.45
CA ALA A 216 23.13 -1.08 -2.30
C ALA A 216 22.52 -2.48 -2.41
N SER A 217 23.33 -3.54 -2.31
CA SER A 217 22.87 -4.94 -2.36
C SER A 217 22.40 -5.46 -0.99
N ALA A 218 22.99 -4.94 0.11
CA ALA A 218 22.57 -5.27 1.47
C ALA A 218 21.29 -4.50 1.91
N ASP A 219 21.07 -3.28 1.41
CA ASP A 219 19.87 -2.47 1.69
C ASP A 219 18.63 -2.86 0.85
N ALA A 220 18.79 -3.74 -0.14
CA ALA A 220 17.67 -4.34 -0.87
C ALA A 220 16.66 -5.03 0.07
N LEU A 221 17.07 -5.34 1.31
CA LEU A 221 16.26 -5.95 2.36
C LEU A 221 15.82 -4.98 3.48
N THR A 222 16.36 -3.74 3.56
CA THR A 222 16.02 -2.76 4.63
C THR A 222 15.22 -1.54 4.17
N SER A 223 14.91 -1.41 2.87
CA SER A 223 13.93 -0.50 2.21
C SER A 223 14.04 1.02 2.45
N LYS A 224 14.87 1.48 3.40
CA LYS A 224 14.90 2.87 3.87
C LYS A 224 15.50 3.85 2.86
N PHE A 225 16.48 3.45 2.06
CA PHE A 225 17.13 4.37 1.11
C PHE A 225 16.40 4.46 -0.24
N HIS A 226 15.43 3.57 -0.47
CA HIS A 226 14.54 3.60 -1.62
C HIS A 226 13.20 4.29 -1.32
N GLN A 227 12.79 4.34 -0.04
CA GLN A 227 11.60 5.07 0.40
C GLN A 227 11.80 6.58 0.33
N GLU A 228 10.95 7.27 -0.45
CA GLU A 228 10.87 8.72 -0.48
C GLU A 228 9.42 9.20 -0.34
N HIS A 229 9.24 10.42 0.17
CA HIS A 229 7.98 11.15 0.06
C HIS A 229 8.22 12.47 -0.67
N ARG A 230 7.34 12.78 -1.62
CA ARG A 230 7.30 14.09 -2.23
C ARG A 230 6.06 14.83 -1.72
N ILE A 231 6.28 16.03 -1.19
CA ILE A 231 5.24 16.84 -0.55
C ILE A 231 4.96 18.06 -1.40
N PHE A 232 3.68 18.31 -1.65
CA PHE A 232 3.16 19.48 -2.35
C PHE A 232 2.48 20.40 -1.34
N ASP A 233 2.88 21.67 -1.33
CA ASP A 233 2.26 22.74 -0.56
C ASP A 233 1.47 23.63 -1.52
N ILE A 234 0.16 23.41 -1.58
CA ILE A 234 -0.69 23.95 -2.64
C ILE A 234 -1.54 25.07 -2.08
N ASN A 235 -1.32 26.29 -2.56
CA ASN A 235 -2.10 27.46 -2.18
C ASN A 235 -2.99 27.89 -3.36
N PHE A 236 -4.30 27.88 -3.19
CA PHE A 236 -5.26 28.34 -4.20
C PHE A 236 -5.45 29.87 -4.19
N GLY A 237 -4.81 30.57 -3.24
CA GLY A 237 -4.65 32.02 -3.19
C GLY A 237 -3.22 32.49 -3.55
N SER A 238 -3.06 33.79 -3.78
CA SER A 238 -1.75 34.40 -4.02
C SER A 238 -0.95 34.48 -2.72
N VAL A 239 0.17 33.76 -2.66
CA VAL A 239 1.17 33.89 -1.58
C VAL A 239 2.29 34.83 -2.02
N SER A 240 2.69 35.75 -1.14
CA SER A 240 3.80 36.68 -1.37
C SER A 240 5.16 36.03 -1.08
N ASN A 241 6.23 36.54 -1.69
CA ASN A 241 7.56 35.95 -1.60
C ASN A 241 8.14 35.97 -0.16
N ASP A 242 7.82 37.01 0.62
CA ASP A 242 8.19 37.12 2.04
C ASP A 242 7.55 35.99 2.87
N LYS A 243 6.29 35.63 2.62
CA LYS A 243 5.64 34.50 3.30
C LYS A 243 6.31 33.16 2.95
N PHE A 244 6.71 32.96 1.70
CA PHE A 244 7.47 31.77 1.31
C PHE A 244 8.89 31.70 1.89
N SER A 245 9.42 32.81 2.41
CA SER A 245 10.73 32.80 3.07
C SER A 245 10.68 32.22 4.48
N ASP A 246 9.49 32.16 5.10
CA ASP A 246 9.25 31.51 6.38
C ASP A 246 9.24 29.98 6.20
N THR A 247 10.32 29.33 6.60
CA THR A 247 10.51 27.89 6.42
C THR A 247 9.76 27.03 7.42
N ASP A 248 9.26 27.63 8.50
CA ASP A 248 8.44 26.93 9.49
C ASP A 248 6.96 26.94 9.05
N ILE A 249 6.52 27.93 8.26
CA ILE A 249 5.19 27.94 7.63
C ILE A 249 5.20 27.23 6.28
N HIS A 250 6.18 27.52 5.42
CA HIS A 250 6.31 26.97 4.06
C HIS A 250 7.69 26.32 3.88
N PRO A 251 7.89 25.08 4.38
CA PRO A 251 9.16 24.37 4.30
C PRO A 251 9.78 24.41 2.90
N LYS A 252 11.03 24.86 2.81
CA LYS A 252 11.76 25.00 1.53
C LYS A 252 11.86 23.70 0.74
N ARG A 253 11.82 22.56 1.43
CA ARG A 253 11.89 21.22 0.85
C ARG A 253 10.58 20.74 0.22
N TRP A 254 9.47 21.43 0.47
CA TRP A 254 8.19 21.10 -0.16
C TRP A 254 8.11 21.74 -1.54
N VAL A 255 7.44 21.06 -2.46
CA VAL A 255 7.15 21.59 -3.78
C VAL A 255 5.98 22.55 -3.64
N ARG A 256 6.29 23.84 -3.60
CA ARG A 256 5.32 24.91 -3.31
C ARG A 256 4.61 25.35 -4.57
N PHE A 257 3.30 25.52 -4.47
CA PHE A 257 2.44 26.07 -5.51
C PHE A 257 1.61 27.22 -4.94
N HIS A 258 1.36 28.25 -5.76
CA HIS A 258 0.39 29.29 -5.42
C HIS A 258 -0.36 29.84 -6.63
N TRP A 259 -1.43 30.56 -6.34
CA TRP A 259 -2.20 31.31 -7.33
C TRP A 259 -1.59 32.70 -7.54
N GLY A 260 -0.42 32.81 -8.18
CA GLY A 260 0.24 34.11 -8.38
C GLY A 260 1.28 34.18 -9.49
N GLY A 261 1.39 33.12 -10.31
CA GLY A 261 2.48 32.97 -11.27
C GLY A 261 3.60 32.08 -10.74
N ASN A 262 4.63 31.87 -11.54
CA ASN A 262 5.83 31.17 -11.10
C ASN A 262 6.77 32.15 -10.38
N ILE A 263 7.32 31.74 -9.24
CA ILE A 263 8.40 32.46 -8.56
C ILE A 263 9.65 31.60 -8.64
N ASP A 264 10.65 32.07 -9.39
CA ASP A 264 11.87 31.32 -9.68
C ASP A 264 12.52 30.73 -8.43
N ASN A 265 12.75 29.41 -8.44
CA ASN A 265 13.32 28.62 -7.34
C ASN A 265 12.54 28.67 -6.01
N VAL A 266 11.33 29.22 -5.99
CA VAL A 266 10.51 29.35 -4.79
C VAL A 266 9.22 28.57 -4.91
N ALA A 267 8.38 28.89 -5.90
CA ALA A 267 7.04 28.32 -6.04
C ALA A 267 6.60 28.23 -7.50
N PHE A 268 5.78 27.23 -7.80
CA PHE A 268 5.18 26.99 -9.11
C PHE A 268 3.79 27.64 -9.22
N ASP A 269 3.36 27.88 -10.46
CA ASP A 269 2.03 28.40 -10.74
C ASP A 269 1.01 27.25 -10.73
N ILE A 270 0.07 27.26 -9.78
CA ILE A 270 -0.96 26.22 -9.68
C ILE A 270 -1.92 26.20 -10.87
N ARG A 271 -1.98 27.30 -11.64
CA ARG A 271 -2.84 27.41 -12.82
C ARG A 271 -2.25 26.69 -14.02
N ALA A 272 -0.92 26.70 -14.14
CA ALA A 272 -0.26 26.37 -15.40
C ALA A 272 -0.15 24.86 -15.60
N ARG A 273 -0.59 24.38 -16.76
CA ARG A 273 -0.49 22.95 -17.16
C ARG A 273 0.94 22.41 -17.01
N LYS A 274 1.92 23.22 -17.41
CA LYS A 274 3.36 22.88 -17.34
C LYS A 274 3.88 22.68 -15.92
N ASP A 275 3.24 23.27 -14.92
CA ASP A 275 3.66 23.22 -13.52
C ASP A 275 2.85 22.14 -12.80
N TRP A 276 1.55 22.03 -13.10
CA TRP A 276 0.66 20.98 -12.61
C TRP A 276 1.15 19.56 -12.93
N ARG A 277 1.91 19.39 -14.02
CA ARG A 277 2.55 18.10 -14.37
C ARG A 277 3.41 17.52 -13.25
N HIS A 278 3.95 18.35 -12.34
CA HIS A 278 4.75 17.86 -11.22
C HIS A 278 3.90 17.07 -10.22
N ILE A 279 2.67 17.51 -9.95
CA ILE A 279 1.70 16.80 -9.10
C ILE A 279 1.28 15.51 -9.81
N VAL A 280 0.86 15.62 -11.08
CA VAL A 280 0.35 14.48 -11.88
C VAL A 280 1.40 13.39 -12.06
N ALA A 281 2.61 13.74 -12.51
CA ALA A 281 3.67 12.75 -12.74
C ALA A 281 4.10 12.07 -11.44
N THR A 282 4.10 12.80 -10.32
CA THR A 282 4.44 12.21 -9.01
C THR A 282 3.33 11.26 -8.52
N ALA A 283 2.06 11.60 -8.73
CA ALA A 283 0.95 10.70 -8.42
C ALA A 283 1.01 9.42 -9.27
N ILE A 284 1.30 9.53 -10.58
CA ILE A 284 1.49 8.37 -11.45
C ILE A 284 2.70 7.54 -11.02
N ALA A 285 3.84 8.18 -10.69
CA ALA A 285 5.03 7.49 -10.19
C ALA A 285 4.72 6.72 -8.91
N SER A 286 3.95 7.31 -8.00
CA SER A 286 3.49 6.66 -6.78
C SER A 286 2.71 5.39 -7.07
N GLY A 287 1.98 5.29 -8.18
CA GLY A 287 1.18 4.12 -8.58
C GLY A 287 1.78 3.27 -9.71
N ALA A 288 3.03 3.54 -10.10
CA ALA A 288 3.72 2.83 -11.18
C ALA A 288 4.20 1.45 -10.70
N PHE A 289 3.25 0.53 -10.54
CA PHE A 289 3.48 -0.81 -10.03
C PHE A 289 4.58 -1.54 -10.82
N PRO A 290 5.59 -2.13 -10.15
CA PRO A 290 6.70 -2.82 -10.82
C PRO A 290 6.25 -3.88 -11.84
N ALA A 291 6.91 -3.88 -13.00
CA ALA A 291 6.61 -4.71 -14.18
C ALA A 291 5.26 -4.44 -14.88
N ALA A 292 4.24 -3.94 -14.20
CA ALA A 292 2.98 -3.58 -14.87
C ALA A 292 3.13 -2.27 -15.65
N PHE A 293 3.63 -1.23 -14.99
CA PHE A 293 3.90 0.05 -15.61
C PHE A 293 5.41 0.29 -15.67
N GLU A 294 5.86 1.02 -16.71
CA GLU A 294 7.24 1.47 -16.74
C GLU A 294 7.53 2.42 -15.58
N PRO A 295 8.76 2.38 -15.03
CA PRO A 295 9.21 3.39 -14.09
C PRO A 295 9.04 4.81 -14.65
N VAL A 296 8.69 5.74 -13.75
CA VAL A 296 8.41 7.13 -14.10
C VAL A 296 9.62 7.98 -13.75
N SER A 297 10.15 8.70 -14.74
CA SER A 297 11.24 9.65 -14.52
C SER A 297 10.69 10.96 -13.97
N LEU A 298 11.17 11.37 -12.79
CA LEU A 298 10.81 12.64 -12.17
C LEU A 298 12.04 13.53 -12.05
N ARG A 299 11.92 14.78 -12.51
CA ARG A 299 12.87 15.82 -12.16
C ARG A 299 12.68 16.19 -10.68
N ARG A 300 13.77 16.10 -9.93
CA ARG A 300 13.88 16.54 -8.55
C ARG A 300 14.87 17.70 -8.47
N TRP A 301 14.72 18.53 -7.44
CA TRP A 301 15.61 19.67 -7.19
C TRP A 301 16.41 19.50 -5.91
N GLN A 302 17.60 20.10 -5.89
CA GLN A 302 18.50 20.06 -4.73
C GLN A 302 17.82 20.50 -3.44
N TRP A 303 16.97 21.53 -3.50
CA TRP A 303 16.26 22.07 -2.34
C TRP A 303 15.22 21.12 -1.76
N GLU A 304 14.77 20.07 -2.47
CA GLU A 304 13.87 19.05 -1.92
C GLU A 304 14.57 18.16 -0.87
N TYR A 305 15.90 18.14 -0.87
CA TYR A 305 16.72 17.24 -0.06
C TYR A 305 17.43 17.96 1.09
N PRO A 306 17.64 17.27 2.22
CA PRO A 306 18.58 17.70 3.26
C PRO A 306 19.98 17.99 2.72
N ALA A 307 20.69 18.90 3.38
CA ALA A 307 22.09 19.16 3.08
C ALA A 307 22.92 17.86 3.18
N GLY A 308 23.77 17.61 2.17
CA GLY A 308 24.64 16.43 2.10
C GLY A 308 24.01 15.18 1.49
N LEU A 309 22.69 15.15 1.26
CA LEU A 309 22.01 14.03 0.59
C LEU A 309 21.88 14.20 -0.93
N TRP A 310 22.12 15.40 -1.47
CA TRP A 310 22.03 15.64 -2.90
C TRP A 310 23.23 15.03 -3.65
N ILE A 311 22.94 14.32 -4.75
CA ILE A 311 23.89 13.61 -5.63
C ILE A 311 25.12 14.45 -6.01
N ASP A 312 24.89 15.66 -6.54
CA ASP A 312 25.97 16.51 -7.04
C ASP A 312 25.65 17.99 -6.73
N PRO A 313 26.39 18.62 -5.79
CA PRO A 313 26.20 20.02 -5.42
C PRO A 313 26.36 21.01 -6.58
N SER A 314 26.96 20.62 -7.71
CA SER A 314 27.17 21.47 -8.88
C SER A 314 25.91 21.63 -9.76
N VAL A 315 24.93 20.74 -9.63
CA VAL A 315 23.67 20.79 -10.39
C VAL A 315 22.49 21.08 -9.45
N SER A 316 21.59 21.97 -9.88
CA SER A 316 20.41 22.34 -9.08
C SER A 316 19.22 21.40 -9.25
N SER A 317 19.24 20.53 -10.26
CA SER A 317 18.20 19.52 -10.50
C SER A 317 18.77 18.26 -11.16
N TYR A 318 18.14 17.12 -10.91
CA TYR A 318 18.49 15.82 -11.45
C TYR A 318 17.22 15.02 -11.77
N VAL A 319 17.30 14.09 -12.73
CA VAL A 319 16.17 13.23 -13.10
C VAL A 319 16.38 11.85 -12.49
N TYR A 320 15.52 11.49 -11.54
CA TYR A 320 15.50 10.18 -10.91
C TYR A 320 14.40 9.32 -11.51
N THR A 321 14.52 8.01 -11.33
CA THR A 321 13.56 7.03 -11.84
C THR A 321 12.82 6.41 -10.66
N TYR A 322 11.49 6.46 -10.70
CA TYR A 322 10.64 6.03 -9.59
C TYR A 322 9.68 4.91 -10.01
N VAL A 323 9.35 4.07 -9.05
CA VAL A 323 8.27 3.08 -9.11
C VAL A 323 7.32 3.29 -7.92
N ASP A 324 6.29 2.44 -7.86
CA ASP A 324 5.25 2.47 -6.84
C ASP A 324 5.81 2.65 -5.41
N GLY A 325 5.37 3.71 -4.73
CA GLY A 325 5.74 4.02 -3.35
C GLY A 325 5.29 2.96 -2.35
N GLY A 326 4.17 2.28 -2.63
CA GLY A 326 3.66 1.16 -1.84
C GLY A 326 4.62 -0.04 -1.78
N THR A 327 5.62 -0.11 -2.67
CA THR A 327 6.69 -1.13 -2.61
C THR A 327 7.46 -1.08 -1.30
N PHE A 328 7.74 0.13 -0.78
CA PHE A 328 8.56 0.34 0.43
C PHE A 328 7.85 1.15 1.51
N ALA A 329 6.73 1.80 1.19
CA ALA A 329 6.02 2.70 2.10
C ALA A 329 4.53 2.75 1.79
N ASN A 330 3.81 1.75 2.32
CA ASN A 330 2.41 1.50 2.01
C ASN A 330 1.39 2.02 3.05
N SER A 331 1.85 2.67 4.13
CA SER A 331 0.96 3.17 5.21
C SER A 331 1.13 4.68 5.42
N PRO A 332 0.45 5.53 4.63
CA PRO A 332 0.59 6.99 4.70
C PRO A 332 -0.15 7.64 5.87
N VAL A 333 -0.69 6.85 6.81
CA VAL A 333 -1.46 7.38 7.95
C VAL A 333 -0.57 8.27 8.81
N THR A 334 0.65 7.83 9.12
CA THR A 334 1.57 8.61 9.96
C THR A 334 1.89 9.95 9.30
N GLU A 335 2.06 9.96 7.99
CA GLU A 335 2.37 11.12 7.17
C GLU A 335 1.18 12.09 7.13
N ALA A 336 -0.05 11.59 6.98
CA ALA A 336 -1.26 12.42 7.08
C ALA A 336 -1.37 13.12 8.44
N PHE A 337 -1.11 12.43 9.55
CA PHE A 337 -1.12 13.06 10.88
C PHE A 337 -0.02 14.13 11.02
N LYS A 338 1.19 13.88 10.48
CA LYS A 338 2.28 14.87 10.50
C LYS A 338 1.90 16.14 9.73
N LEU A 339 1.35 16.00 8.52
CA LEU A 339 0.90 17.14 7.71
C LEU A 339 -0.27 17.89 8.37
N ALA A 340 -1.23 17.15 8.91
CA ALA A 340 -2.39 17.72 9.62
C ALA A 340 -1.97 18.53 10.85
N SER A 341 -1.06 18.00 11.66
CA SER A 341 -0.59 18.74 12.82
C SER A 341 0.23 19.96 12.42
N HIS A 342 1.00 19.90 11.33
CA HIS A 342 1.71 21.06 10.82
C HIS A 342 0.72 22.16 10.44
N ILE A 343 -0.27 21.88 9.58
CA ILE A 343 -1.22 22.90 9.13
C ILE A 343 -2.12 23.41 10.26
N ASP A 344 -2.50 22.57 11.22
CA ASP A 344 -3.25 23.00 12.39
C ASP A 344 -2.46 23.96 13.27
N SER A 345 -1.17 23.66 13.47
CA SER A 345 -0.28 24.47 14.30
C SER A 345 0.07 25.84 13.74
N ILE A 346 -0.42 26.18 12.55
CA ILE A 346 -0.27 27.49 11.94
C ILE A 346 -1.62 28.10 11.54
N SER A 347 -2.73 27.34 11.67
CA SER A 347 -4.04 27.74 11.13
C SER A 347 -4.63 28.97 11.83
N HIS A 348 -4.32 29.17 13.10
CA HIS A 348 -4.68 30.36 13.88
C HIS A 348 -4.01 31.65 13.40
N LEU A 349 -2.95 31.57 12.58
CA LEU A 349 -2.38 32.76 11.92
C LEU A 349 -3.36 33.33 10.87
N ASN A 350 -4.36 32.57 10.47
CA ASN A 350 -5.31 32.93 9.41
C ASN A 350 -6.79 32.78 9.81
N ASP A 351 -7.15 31.91 10.77
CA ASP A 351 -8.55 31.71 11.21
C ASP A 351 -8.63 31.24 12.68
N ASN A 352 -9.34 32.01 13.53
CA ASN A 352 -9.53 31.72 14.96
C ASN A 352 -10.77 30.82 15.25
N ALA A 353 -11.41 30.29 14.20
CA ALA A 353 -12.60 29.46 14.37
C ALA A 353 -12.29 28.12 15.07
N PRO A 354 -13.13 27.67 16.02
CA PRO A 354 -12.97 26.37 16.64
C PRO A 354 -13.17 25.26 15.58
N PHE A 355 -12.32 24.23 15.63
CA PHE A 355 -12.39 23.12 14.69
C PHE A 355 -12.25 21.76 15.36
N GLU A 356 -12.73 20.73 14.67
CA GLU A 356 -12.43 19.34 14.97
C GLU A 356 -11.76 18.68 13.78
N ARG A 357 -10.77 17.82 14.03
CA ARG A 357 -10.07 17.11 12.97
C ARG A 357 -10.44 15.62 12.91
N ARG A 358 -10.67 15.13 11.70
CA ARG A 358 -10.79 13.70 11.38
C ARG A 358 -9.81 13.33 10.27
N ILE A 359 -9.12 12.21 10.42
CA ILE A 359 -8.32 11.60 9.36
C ILE A 359 -9.10 10.39 8.86
N ILE A 360 -9.55 10.44 7.61
CA ILE A 360 -10.19 9.30 6.95
C ILE A 360 -9.10 8.43 6.34
N PHE A 361 -9.03 7.18 6.75
CA PHE A 361 -8.12 6.18 6.17
C PHE A 361 -8.93 5.12 5.48
N VAL A 362 -8.75 4.97 4.17
CA VAL A 362 -9.41 3.90 3.42
C VAL A 362 -8.38 2.83 3.11
N ASP A 363 -8.67 1.61 3.54
CA ASP A 363 -7.87 0.43 3.24
C ASP A 363 -8.80 -0.68 2.72
N PRO A 364 -8.78 -0.94 1.41
CA PRO A 364 -9.57 -2.01 0.85
C PRO A 364 -9.02 -3.42 1.17
N PHE A 365 -7.86 -3.53 1.84
CA PHE A 365 -7.19 -4.80 2.16
C PHE A 365 -6.91 -4.94 3.66
N VAL A 366 -7.79 -5.66 4.36
CA VAL A 366 -7.62 -5.96 5.79
C VAL A 366 -7.35 -7.46 5.95
N GLY A 367 -6.13 -7.93 5.70
CA GLY A 367 -5.79 -9.35 5.83
C GLY A 367 -5.30 -9.74 7.24
N GLU A 368 -5.58 -10.98 7.66
CA GLU A 368 -4.75 -11.67 8.66
C GLU A 368 -3.35 -11.93 8.06
N GLU A 369 -2.34 -12.02 8.93
CA GLU A 369 -0.90 -12.07 8.60
C GLU A 369 -0.59 -12.73 7.25
N VAL A 370 0.10 -11.98 6.38
CA VAL A 370 0.63 -12.53 5.13
C VAL A 370 1.56 -13.68 5.49
N SER A 371 1.15 -14.90 5.16
CA SER A 371 2.08 -16.02 5.14
C SER A 371 3.12 -15.70 4.07
N TYR A 372 4.35 -15.39 4.49
CA TYR A 372 5.53 -15.34 3.62
C TYR A 372 5.88 -16.75 3.16
N ASN A 373 4.93 -17.44 2.54
CA ASN A 373 5.27 -18.55 1.70
C ASN A 373 6.05 -17.94 0.53
N LEU A 374 7.34 -18.21 0.50
CA LEU A 374 8.17 -18.11 -0.70
C LEU A 374 8.16 -19.50 -1.36
N PRO A 375 7.04 -19.97 -1.94
CA PRO A 375 6.96 -21.31 -2.55
C PRO A 375 7.93 -21.47 -3.73
N HIS A 376 8.68 -20.41 -4.06
CA HIS A 376 9.55 -20.25 -5.21
C HIS A 376 11.05 -20.42 -4.89
N LEU A 377 11.40 -20.74 -3.63
CA LEU A 377 12.76 -21.16 -3.26
C LEU A 377 12.92 -22.69 -3.25
N LYS A 378 11.92 -23.45 -3.72
CA LYS A 378 12.01 -24.91 -3.84
C LYS A 378 13.23 -25.29 -4.70
N SER A 379 14.05 -26.21 -4.20
CA SER A 379 15.25 -26.66 -4.92
C SER A 379 14.93 -27.63 -6.06
N PHE A 380 13.73 -28.21 -6.05
CA PHE A 380 13.28 -29.27 -6.94
C PHE A 380 11.84 -29.05 -7.42
N ARG A 381 11.47 -29.61 -8.57
CA ARG A 381 10.09 -29.64 -9.08
C ARG A 381 9.83 -30.91 -9.91
N ASP A 382 8.58 -31.37 -9.91
CA ASP A 382 8.11 -32.41 -10.81
C ASP A 382 7.99 -31.91 -12.25
N GLN A 383 8.41 -32.74 -13.21
CA GLN A 383 8.20 -32.48 -14.63
C GLN A 383 7.45 -33.64 -15.28
N LYS A 384 6.55 -33.33 -16.22
CA LYS A 384 6.06 -34.31 -17.21
C LYS A 384 7.15 -34.55 -18.26
N PRO A 385 7.24 -35.74 -18.88
CA PRO A 385 8.25 -36.02 -19.89
C PRO A 385 8.13 -35.03 -21.06
N LEU A 386 9.26 -34.42 -21.46
CA LEU A 386 9.35 -33.57 -22.64
C LEU A 386 9.37 -34.46 -23.88
N SER A 387 8.25 -34.53 -24.60
CA SER A 387 8.05 -35.45 -25.74
C SER A 387 8.87 -35.14 -27.00
N LEU A 388 9.92 -34.30 -26.93
CA LEU A 388 10.69 -33.91 -28.12
C LEU A 388 11.91 -34.79 -28.40
N VAL A 389 12.39 -35.57 -27.42
CA VAL A 389 13.48 -36.55 -27.60
C VAL A 389 13.13 -37.80 -26.78
N SER A 390 12.50 -38.77 -27.43
CA SER A 390 11.95 -39.99 -26.81
C SER A 390 13.00 -41.07 -26.51
N THR A 391 14.13 -40.72 -25.88
CA THR A 391 15.21 -41.70 -25.57
C THR A 391 15.80 -41.59 -24.16
N PHE A 392 15.17 -40.86 -23.25
CA PHE A 392 15.52 -40.89 -21.82
C PHE A 392 14.29 -41.32 -21.03
N ASP A 393 14.49 -42.27 -20.11
CA ASP A 393 13.50 -42.90 -19.24
C ASP A 393 13.06 -41.94 -18.13
N GLY A 394 11.80 -42.06 -17.70
CA GLY A 394 11.31 -41.55 -16.42
C GLY A 394 11.23 -40.03 -16.19
N ASN A 395 10.48 -39.66 -15.14
CA ASN A 395 10.41 -38.29 -14.62
C ASN A 395 11.61 -38.01 -13.71
N ASP A 396 12.58 -37.21 -14.16
CA ASP A 396 13.72 -36.80 -13.33
C ASP A 396 13.41 -35.62 -12.40
N LEU A 397 13.94 -35.68 -11.16
CA LEU A 397 14.09 -34.51 -10.27
C LEU A 397 15.14 -33.57 -10.85
N LEU A 398 14.72 -32.52 -11.56
CA LEU A 398 15.65 -31.44 -11.93
C LEU A 398 15.85 -30.52 -10.73
N SER A 399 17.10 -30.38 -10.28
CA SER A 399 17.50 -29.23 -9.48
C SER A 399 17.23 -27.98 -10.30
N LEU A 400 16.40 -27.06 -9.80
CA LEU A 400 16.03 -25.88 -10.58
C LEU A 400 17.28 -25.04 -10.87
N THR A 401 17.55 -24.78 -12.15
CA THR A 401 18.55 -23.79 -12.55
C THR A 401 18.10 -22.40 -12.09
N SER A 402 19.00 -21.42 -12.00
CA SER A 402 18.66 -20.02 -11.66
C SER A 402 17.55 -19.44 -12.55
N LEU A 403 17.42 -19.96 -13.78
CA LEU A 403 16.39 -19.55 -14.74
C LEU A 403 15.05 -20.28 -14.54
N ASP A 404 15.05 -21.56 -14.12
CA ASP A 404 13.81 -22.27 -13.76
C ASP A 404 13.25 -21.80 -12.41
N LYS A 405 14.08 -21.20 -11.55
CA LYS A 405 13.65 -20.44 -10.37
C LYS A 405 12.95 -19.11 -10.75
N LEU A 406 13.22 -18.57 -11.94
CA LEU A 406 12.58 -17.38 -12.50
C LEU A 406 11.27 -17.67 -13.25
N LEU A 407 11.03 -18.89 -13.75
CA LEU A 407 9.77 -19.25 -14.43
C LEU A 407 8.52 -19.16 -13.51
N PRO A 408 8.57 -19.59 -12.24
CA PRO A 408 7.56 -19.28 -11.24
C PRO A 408 7.41 -17.77 -10.97
N ALA A 409 8.34 -16.91 -11.40
CA ALA A 409 8.25 -15.48 -11.19
C ALA A 409 7.10 -14.80 -11.95
N GLY A 410 6.54 -15.45 -12.99
CA GLY A 410 5.26 -15.02 -13.56
C GLY A 410 4.11 -15.09 -12.56
N LYS A 411 4.10 -16.10 -11.68
CA LYS A 411 3.21 -16.16 -10.50
C LYS A 411 3.71 -15.26 -9.38
N SER A 412 5.01 -15.09 -9.21
CA SER A 412 5.57 -14.17 -8.21
C SER A 412 5.30 -12.70 -8.53
N LEU A 413 5.01 -12.32 -9.77
CA LEU A 413 4.57 -10.97 -10.10
C LEU A 413 3.19 -10.68 -9.51
N LEU A 414 2.27 -11.66 -9.58
CA LEU A 414 0.97 -11.61 -8.92
C LEU A 414 1.06 -11.84 -7.42
N GLY A 415 2.00 -12.67 -6.97
CA GLY A 415 2.38 -12.80 -5.56
C GLY A 415 2.98 -11.52 -4.98
N ALA A 416 3.73 -10.76 -5.78
CA ALA A 416 4.24 -9.44 -5.44
C ALA A 416 3.11 -8.39 -5.44
N ILE A 417 2.11 -8.50 -6.33
CA ILE A 417 0.86 -7.72 -6.26
C ILE A 417 0.14 -8.02 -4.94
N HIS A 418 0.06 -9.29 -4.54
CA HIS A 418 -0.53 -9.71 -3.27
C HIS A 418 0.26 -9.18 -2.06
N SER A 419 1.59 -9.27 -2.07
CA SER A 419 2.43 -8.81 -0.96
C SER A 419 2.47 -7.28 -0.84
N GLN A 420 2.45 -6.55 -1.96
CA GLN A 420 2.43 -5.08 -1.97
C GLN A 420 1.05 -4.51 -1.62
N ALA A 421 -0.04 -5.25 -1.86
CA ALA A 421 -1.38 -4.82 -1.48
C ALA A 421 -1.69 -4.98 0.02
N SER A 422 -0.83 -5.69 0.77
CA SER A 422 -0.93 -5.79 2.22
C SER A 422 -0.24 -4.60 2.90
N SER A 423 -0.89 -3.95 3.87
CA SER A 423 -0.27 -2.89 4.65
C SER A 423 0.69 -3.50 5.69
N GLN A 424 1.97 -3.66 5.34
CA GLN A 424 3.00 -4.32 6.17
C GLN A 424 3.37 -3.62 7.51
N HIS A 425 2.56 -2.70 8.04
CA HIS A 425 2.93 -1.90 9.22
C HIS A 425 1.83 -1.73 10.29
N HIS A 426 0.89 -2.68 10.41
CA HIS A 426 -0.13 -2.68 11.49
C HIS A 426 0.47 -2.45 12.89
N HIS A 427 1.64 -3.03 13.17
CA HIS A 427 2.29 -2.92 14.49
C HIS A 427 2.76 -1.48 14.82
N ARG A 428 3.12 -0.66 13.84
CA ARG A 428 3.66 0.70 14.06
C ARG A 428 2.57 1.69 14.51
N ASN A 429 1.36 1.59 13.97
CA ASN A 429 0.25 2.48 14.32
C ASN A 429 -0.21 2.27 15.77
N PHE A 430 -0.34 1.03 16.23
CA PHE A 430 -0.65 0.72 17.62
C PHE A 430 0.45 1.15 18.58
N GLN A 431 1.73 0.93 18.21
CA GLN A 431 2.85 1.41 19.00
C GLN A 431 2.85 2.94 19.14
N ILE A 432 2.60 3.70 18.06
CA ILE A 432 2.51 5.16 18.10
C ILE A 432 1.36 5.61 19.00
N ALA A 433 0.17 4.98 18.88
CA ALA A 433 -0.97 5.30 19.73
C ALA A 433 -0.63 5.10 21.21
N ASN A 434 0.01 3.98 21.57
CA ASN A 434 0.43 3.70 22.95
C ASN A 434 1.49 4.70 23.44
N LYS A 435 2.50 5.00 22.61
CA LYS A 435 3.50 6.03 22.90
C LYS A 435 2.87 7.41 23.15
N LEU A 436 1.85 7.80 22.37
CA LEU A 436 1.11 9.05 22.58
C LEU A 436 0.38 9.08 23.93
N LYS A 437 -0.16 7.94 24.39
CA LYS A 437 -0.80 7.84 25.70
C LYS A 437 0.22 8.06 26.82
N MET A 438 1.34 7.32 26.76
CA MET A 438 2.43 7.44 27.74
C MET A 438 3.01 8.86 27.77
N ARG A 439 3.18 9.48 26.59
CA ARG A 439 3.61 10.87 26.47
C ARG A 439 2.66 11.82 27.20
N ASN A 440 1.35 11.72 26.95
CA ASN A 440 0.37 12.60 27.58
C ASN A 440 0.34 12.41 29.11
N GLU A 441 0.38 11.16 29.59
CA GLU A 441 0.46 10.86 31.03
C GLU A 441 1.73 11.47 31.66
N LEU A 442 2.88 11.35 30.98
CA LEU A 442 4.13 11.96 31.43
C LEU A 442 4.06 13.49 31.45
N ARG A 443 3.47 14.10 30.42
CA ARG A 443 3.26 15.56 30.37
C ARG A 443 2.38 16.03 31.53
N ASP A 444 1.28 15.33 31.82
CA ASP A 444 0.40 15.65 32.95
C ASP A 444 1.10 15.53 34.31
N MET A 445 1.97 14.51 34.48
CA MET A 445 2.78 14.34 35.68
C MET A 445 3.77 15.50 35.85
N LEU A 446 4.46 15.87 34.77
CA LEU A 446 5.41 16.99 34.77
C LEU A 446 4.73 18.33 35.00
N ALA A 447 3.54 18.54 34.43
CA ALA A 447 2.76 19.75 34.63
C ALA A 447 2.47 20.04 36.12
N LYS A 448 2.41 19.00 36.95
CA LYS A 448 2.13 19.11 38.39
C LYS A 448 3.38 19.22 39.28
N GLY A 449 4.57 18.91 38.76
CA GLY A 449 5.77 18.68 39.59
C GLY A 449 7.06 19.38 39.15
N VAL A 450 7.06 20.11 38.05
CA VAL A 450 8.27 20.77 37.52
C VAL A 450 8.59 22.06 38.29
N VAL A 451 9.80 22.13 38.84
CA VAL A 451 10.39 23.34 39.41
C VAL A 451 11.22 24.03 38.34
N ALA A 452 10.92 25.30 38.09
CA ALA A 452 11.61 26.12 37.11
C ALA A 452 12.89 26.70 37.73
N LYS A 453 14.06 26.33 37.20
CA LYS A 453 15.35 26.96 37.55
C LYS A 453 16.01 27.55 36.32
N GLU A 454 16.65 28.69 36.49
CA GLU A 454 17.28 29.47 35.42
C GLU A 454 18.24 28.63 34.58
N GLN A 455 19.27 28.03 35.20
CA GLN A 455 20.29 27.31 34.45
C GLN A 455 19.73 26.11 33.69
N GLU A 456 18.81 25.37 34.31
CA GLU A 456 18.15 24.22 33.68
C GLU A 456 17.31 24.65 32.47
N PHE A 457 16.65 25.81 32.55
CA PHE A 457 15.88 26.36 31.43
C PHE A 457 16.79 26.80 30.28
N LEU A 458 17.86 27.53 30.58
CA LEU A 458 18.81 28.02 29.58
C LEU A 458 19.48 26.84 28.86
N ASP A 459 19.95 25.84 29.61
CA ASP A 459 20.58 24.63 29.07
C ASP A 459 19.61 23.88 28.14
N LEU A 460 18.35 23.72 28.56
CA LEU A 460 17.35 22.99 27.79
C LEU A 460 16.92 23.77 26.53
N ARG A 461 16.76 25.09 26.63
CA ARG A 461 16.46 25.97 25.50
C ARG A 461 17.54 25.87 24.42
N ASP A 462 18.80 25.96 24.81
CA ASP A 462 19.93 25.91 23.88
C ASP A 462 20.07 24.51 23.26
N LYS A 463 19.89 23.45 24.08
CA LYS A 463 19.86 22.06 23.61
C LYS A 463 18.73 21.84 22.59
N LEU A 464 17.53 22.32 22.88
CA LEU A 464 16.37 22.21 21.99
C LEU A 464 16.58 22.95 20.69
N GLY A 465 17.17 24.14 20.71
CA GLY A 465 17.51 24.86 19.48
C GLY A 465 18.39 24.03 18.55
N VAL A 466 19.39 23.34 19.10
CA VAL A 466 20.24 22.42 18.32
C VAL A 466 19.46 21.20 17.83
N LEU A 467 18.68 20.56 18.70
CA LEU A 467 17.92 19.35 18.35
C LEU A 467 16.84 19.63 17.30
N LEU A 468 16.02 20.65 17.47
CA LEU A 468 14.98 21.05 16.52
C LEU A 468 15.57 21.32 15.13
N SER A 469 16.67 22.08 15.08
CA SER A 469 17.37 22.34 13.82
C SER A 469 17.90 21.05 13.18
N GLN A 470 18.50 20.15 13.96
CA GLN A 470 19.02 18.87 13.43
C GLN A 470 17.91 17.94 12.95
N PHE A 471 16.83 17.79 13.72
CA PHE A 471 15.71 16.91 13.39
C PHE A 471 14.91 17.45 12.21
N SER A 472 14.58 18.75 12.19
CA SER A 472 13.89 19.39 11.06
C SER A 472 14.66 19.22 9.75
N ASN A 473 15.99 19.40 9.78
CA ASN A 473 16.85 19.19 8.61
C ASN A 473 16.88 17.73 8.14
N LYS A 474 16.85 16.75 9.05
CA LYS A 474 16.96 15.31 8.72
C LYS A 474 15.62 14.62 8.45
N ALA A 475 14.50 15.21 8.85
CA ALA A 475 13.19 14.58 8.75
C ALA A 475 12.81 14.27 7.29
N LEU A 476 12.26 13.08 7.03
CA LEU A 476 11.76 12.72 5.69
C LEU A 476 10.67 13.68 5.21
N ILE A 477 9.80 14.10 6.14
CA ILE A 477 8.83 15.18 5.96
C ILE A 477 9.16 16.27 6.99
N PRO A 478 9.66 17.45 6.57
CA PRO A 478 10.07 18.52 7.48
C PRO A 478 8.85 19.31 7.98
N THR A 479 8.07 18.70 8.87
CA THR A 479 6.94 19.36 9.57
C THR A 479 7.35 20.03 10.88
N LEU A 480 8.55 19.70 11.37
CA LEU A 480 9.10 20.19 12.62
C LEU A 480 9.58 21.64 12.50
N SER A 481 9.17 22.47 13.45
CA SER A 481 9.73 23.82 13.60
C SER A 481 11.24 23.73 13.79
N ALA A 482 11.99 24.51 13.01
CA ALA A 482 13.44 24.57 13.13
C ALA A 482 13.90 25.43 14.32
N SER A 483 12.97 26.18 14.94
CA SER A 483 13.24 27.13 16.01
C SER A 483 12.46 26.83 17.30
N VAL A 484 13.07 27.15 18.44
CA VAL A 484 12.43 27.04 19.76
C VAL A 484 11.18 27.91 19.85
N ALA A 485 11.22 29.12 19.27
CA ALA A 485 10.09 30.04 19.27
C ALA A 485 8.84 29.39 18.66
N ASN A 486 8.97 28.86 17.45
CA ASN A 486 7.83 28.27 16.74
C ASN A 486 7.38 26.94 17.35
N GLU A 487 8.29 26.20 17.96
CA GLU A 487 7.94 24.99 18.70
C GLU A 487 7.13 25.29 19.98
N ILE A 488 7.45 26.37 20.71
CA ILE A 488 6.63 26.82 21.84
C ILE A 488 5.24 27.24 21.36
N GLU A 489 5.19 28.02 20.29
CA GLU A 489 3.94 28.47 19.67
C GLU A 489 3.06 27.30 19.22
N ARG A 490 3.68 26.24 18.68
CA ARG A 490 3.01 24.97 18.32
C ARG A 490 2.42 24.31 19.56
N LEU A 491 3.24 24.11 20.60
CA LEU A 491 2.83 23.44 21.84
C LEU A 491 1.72 24.19 22.57
N ALA A 492 1.83 25.53 22.69
CA ALA A 492 0.83 26.37 23.34
C ALA A 492 -0.55 26.24 22.69
N ARG A 493 -0.57 26.05 21.37
CA ARG A 493 -1.82 25.99 20.58
C ARG A 493 -2.33 24.58 20.30
N GLU A 494 -1.69 23.54 20.84
CA GLU A 494 -2.27 22.20 20.80
C GLU A 494 -3.65 22.22 21.50
N PRO A 495 -4.69 21.56 20.95
CA PRO A 495 -5.98 21.56 21.62
C PRO A 495 -5.86 20.88 23.00
N GLY A 496 -6.33 21.55 24.06
CA GLY A 496 -6.15 21.08 25.44
C GLY A 496 -4.72 21.22 25.97
N SER A 497 -3.88 22.06 25.34
CA SER A 497 -2.51 22.30 25.79
C SER A 497 -2.45 22.77 27.25
N LEU A 498 -1.55 22.14 28.02
CA LEU A 498 -1.22 22.55 29.38
C LEU A 498 -0.31 23.79 29.41
N VAL A 499 0.20 24.22 28.26
CA VAL A 499 1.10 25.37 28.10
C VAL A 499 0.49 26.47 27.24
N SER A 500 -0.85 26.52 27.15
CA SER A 500 -1.60 27.52 26.37
C SER A 500 -1.35 28.96 26.79
N ALA A 501 -0.93 29.20 28.03
CA ALA A 501 -0.53 30.53 28.51
C ALA A 501 0.70 31.12 27.78
N LEU A 502 1.44 30.31 27.00
CA LEU A 502 2.58 30.76 26.19
C LEU A 502 2.21 31.18 24.76
N GLU A 503 0.93 31.14 24.41
CA GLU A 503 0.46 31.61 23.11
C GLU A 503 0.92 33.07 22.87
N GLU A 504 1.51 33.33 21.70
CA GLU A 504 2.10 34.63 21.30
C GLU A 504 3.38 35.03 22.06
N HIS A 505 3.85 34.21 23.00
CA HIS A 505 5.07 34.45 23.76
C HIS A 505 6.29 33.65 23.27
N GLY A 506 6.17 32.79 22.26
CA GLY A 506 7.24 31.87 21.86
C GLY A 506 8.54 32.57 21.47
N LYS A 507 8.47 33.68 20.71
CA LYS A 507 9.66 34.48 20.36
C LYS A 507 10.31 35.11 21.60
N GLU A 508 9.49 35.60 22.52
CA GLU A 508 9.95 36.20 23.77
C GLU A 508 10.66 35.15 24.63
N ILE A 509 10.00 34.02 24.91
CA ILE A 509 10.59 32.91 25.68
C ILE A 509 11.90 32.40 25.05
N ALA A 510 11.96 32.32 23.71
CA ALA A 510 13.13 31.84 23.01
C ALA A 510 14.33 32.81 23.05
N THR A 511 14.11 34.11 23.24
CA THR A 511 15.18 35.13 23.08
C THR A 511 15.45 35.98 24.32
N SER A 512 14.51 36.06 25.25
CA SER A 512 14.61 36.88 26.46
C SER A 512 15.49 36.25 27.54
N THR A 513 15.89 37.08 28.50
CA THR A 513 16.57 36.65 29.73
C THR A 513 15.57 36.03 30.71
N TRP A 514 16.07 35.22 31.63
CA TRP A 514 15.26 34.58 32.67
C TRP A 514 14.46 35.58 33.51
N ASP A 515 15.06 36.72 33.86
CA ASP A 515 14.40 37.79 34.63
C ASP A 515 13.15 38.35 33.93
N VAL A 516 13.16 38.43 32.59
CA VAL A 516 11.99 38.91 31.83
C VAL A 516 10.86 37.88 31.85
N ILE A 517 11.20 36.59 31.74
CA ILE A 517 10.23 35.50 31.77
C ILE A 517 9.59 35.39 33.16
N THR A 518 10.41 35.43 34.21
CA THR A 518 9.94 35.40 35.61
C THR A 518 9.17 36.65 36.00
N GLY A 519 9.55 37.82 35.49
CA GLY A 519 8.80 39.06 35.68
C GLY A 519 7.36 39.02 35.14
N LYS A 520 7.05 38.06 34.25
CA LYS A 520 5.70 37.81 33.72
C LYS A 520 4.99 36.62 34.39
N GLY A 521 5.65 35.89 35.30
CA GLY A 521 5.11 34.69 35.91
C GLY A 521 4.98 33.50 34.94
N LEU A 522 5.75 33.48 33.86
CA LEU A 522 5.69 32.45 32.81
C LEU A 522 6.72 31.33 32.99
N GLU A 523 7.61 31.42 33.98
CA GLU A 523 8.79 30.56 34.15
C GLU A 523 8.45 29.07 34.28
N HIS A 524 7.39 28.74 35.02
CA HIS A 524 6.96 27.35 35.19
C HIS A 524 6.39 26.76 33.89
N VAL A 525 5.54 27.52 33.20
CA VAL A 525 4.91 27.06 31.96
C VAL A 525 5.94 26.99 30.82
N ALA A 526 6.88 27.95 30.77
CA ALA A 526 7.99 27.94 29.82
C ALA A 526 8.89 26.70 30.00
N MET A 527 9.24 26.35 31.24
CA MET A 527 9.99 25.13 31.54
C MET A 527 9.22 23.87 31.10
N GLN A 528 7.91 23.80 31.37
CA GLN A 528 7.06 22.68 30.94
C GLN A 528 7.07 22.54 29.41
N ALA A 529 6.94 23.63 28.66
CA ALA A 529 6.97 23.61 27.20
C ALA A 529 8.31 23.07 26.67
N MET A 530 9.44 23.49 27.27
CA MET A 530 10.75 22.95 26.91
C MET A 530 10.82 21.43 27.13
N LEU A 531 10.40 20.95 28.30
CA LEU A 531 10.40 19.51 28.62
C LEU A 531 9.48 18.72 27.70
N PHE A 532 8.30 19.27 27.38
CA PHE A 532 7.34 18.63 26.48
C PHE A 532 7.89 18.49 25.07
N SER A 533 8.54 19.53 24.54
CA SER A 533 9.22 19.46 23.24
C SER A 533 10.35 18.42 23.25
N TYR A 534 11.15 18.40 24.32
CA TYR A 534 12.24 17.44 24.44
C TYR A 534 11.74 15.99 24.44
N ILE A 535 10.66 15.71 25.17
CA ILE A 535 10.01 14.39 25.22
C ILE A 535 9.45 14.00 23.85
N ASP A 536 8.79 14.93 23.15
CA ASP A 536 8.27 14.68 21.81
C ASP A 536 9.38 14.25 20.86
N LEU A 537 10.51 14.99 20.88
CA LEU A 537 11.66 14.76 20.00
C LEU A 537 12.30 13.39 20.22
N ILE A 538 12.55 13.02 21.48
CA ILE A 538 13.16 11.72 21.79
C ILE A 538 12.21 10.54 21.53
N ALA A 539 10.91 10.78 21.52
CA ALA A 539 9.88 9.76 21.31
C ALA A 539 9.45 9.60 19.85
N ASP A 540 9.91 10.47 18.93
CA ASP A 540 9.41 10.60 17.54
C ASP A 540 7.87 10.81 17.53
N LEU A 541 7.39 11.70 18.40
CA LEU A 541 5.96 12.03 18.59
C LEU A 541 5.63 13.49 18.30
N GLU A 542 6.55 14.21 17.69
CA GLU A 542 6.43 15.62 17.41
C GLU A 542 5.33 15.87 16.38
N ALA A 543 4.54 16.93 16.60
CA ALA A 543 3.40 17.25 15.75
C ALA A 543 2.45 16.03 15.55
N LYS A 544 2.26 15.22 16.60
CA LYS A 544 1.25 14.17 16.63
C LYS A 544 0.27 14.44 17.76
N SER A 545 -1.02 14.49 17.44
CA SER A 545 -2.08 14.73 18.42
C SER A 545 -3.06 13.57 18.47
N ARG A 546 -3.60 13.30 19.67
CA ARG A 546 -4.77 12.43 19.86
C ARG A 546 -6.11 13.14 19.66
N ASN A 547 -6.10 14.47 19.48
CA ASN A 547 -7.34 15.23 19.27
C ASN A 547 -7.91 15.00 17.87
N SER A 548 -7.08 14.57 16.92
CA SER A 548 -7.51 14.06 15.62
C SER A 548 -7.93 12.61 15.76
N GLN A 549 -9.14 12.28 15.30
CA GLN A 549 -9.64 10.90 15.29
C GLN A 549 -9.39 10.27 13.92
N LEU A 550 -8.81 9.06 13.90
CA LEU A 550 -8.72 8.22 12.71
C LEU A 550 -10.06 7.50 12.50
N ILE A 551 -10.61 7.59 11.29
CA ILE A 551 -11.79 6.84 10.86
C ILE A 551 -11.30 5.89 9.76
N SER A 552 -11.27 4.59 10.06
CA SER A 552 -10.79 3.57 9.13
C SER A 552 -11.97 2.95 8.39
N ILE A 553 -11.97 3.07 7.06
CA ILE A 553 -12.98 2.50 6.15
C ILE A 553 -12.36 1.32 5.44
N ALA A 554 -13.02 0.17 5.55
CA ALA A 554 -12.59 -1.09 4.95
C ALA A 554 -13.83 -1.93 4.59
N PRO A 555 -13.72 -2.95 3.70
CA PRO A 555 -14.85 -3.76 3.26
C PRO A 555 -15.29 -4.73 4.36
N LEU A 556 -16.00 -4.20 5.35
CA LEU A 556 -16.47 -4.92 6.51
C LEU A 556 -17.99 -4.95 6.51
N ASP A 557 -18.53 -6.11 6.83
CA ASP A 557 -19.94 -6.31 7.14
C ASP A 557 -20.12 -6.21 8.65
N PHE A 558 -21.26 -5.66 9.06
CA PHE A 558 -21.56 -5.35 10.46
C PHE A 558 -22.87 -6.00 10.87
N ASP A 559 -22.94 -6.52 12.09
CA ASP A 559 -24.17 -7.07 12.64
C ASP A 559 -25.16 -5.96 13.09
N ASP A 560 -26.34 -6.35 13.56
CA ASP A 560 -27.36 -5.41 14.07
C ASP A 560 -26.88 -4.56 15.26
N ASN A 561 -25.81 -4.98 15.95
CA ASN A 561 -25.18 -4.25 17.05
C ASN A 561 -24.07 -3.31 16.57
N ASN A 562 -23.79 -3.25 15.26
CA ASN A 562 -22.64 -2.59 14.64
C ASN A 562 -21.28 -3.17 15.04
N GLU A 563 -21.22 -4.44 15.45
CA GLU A 563 -19.97 -5.18 15.61
C GLU A 563 -19.53 -5.77 14.27
N ILE A 564 -18.21 -5.91 14.08
CA ILE A 564 -17.65 -6.49 12.85
C ILE A 564 -18.09 -7.96 12.78
N ASN A 565 -18.88 -8.30 11.76
CA ASN A 565 -19.35 -9.66 11.54
C ASN A 565 -18.37 -10.45 10.67
N LYS A 566 -18.07 -9.92 9.47
CA LYS A 566 -17.16 -10.56 8.50
C LYS A 566 -16.56 -9.53 7.55
N MET A 567 -15.53 -9.93 6.82
CA MET A 567 -15.08 -9.17 5.65
C MET A 567 -16.02 -9.39 4.46
N ILE A 568 -16.33 -8.31 3.75
CA ILE A 568 -17.01 -8.37 2.46
C ILE A 568 -15.96 -8.69 1.41
N PHE A 569 -16.18 -9.78 0.68
CA PHE A 569 -15.31 -10.16 -0.43
C PHE A 569 -15.45 -9.17 -1.59
N LEU A 570 -14.33 -8.57 -1.99
CA LEU A 570 -14.25 -7.71 -3.16
C LEU A 570 -13.71 -8.51 -4.35
N PRO A 571 -14.51 -8.78 -5.41
CA PRO A 571 -14.08 -9.70 -6.47
C PRO A 571 -12.93 -9.15 -7.33
N GLY A 572 -12.77 -7.83 -7.43
CA GLY A 572 -11.61 -7.16 -8.03
C GLY A 572 -10.37 -7.12 -7.14
N SER A 573 -10.35 -7.84 -6.01
CA SER A 573 -9.19 -7.88 -5.11
C SER A 573 -7.89 -8.36 -5.80
N PRO A 574 -6.70 -8.17 -5.18
CA PRO A 574 -5.39 -8.52 -5.70
C PRO A 574 -5.28 -10.01 -6.00
N LEU A 575 -6.10 -10.85 -5.36
CA LEU A 575 -6.24 -12.27 -5.67
C LEU A 575 -6.66 -12.50 -7.14
N ALA A 576 -7.43 -11.59 -7.71
CA ALA A 576 -7.83 -11.59 -9.10
C ALA A 576 -6.82 -10.86 -10.03
N GLY A 577 -5.79 -10.20 -9.49
CA GLY A 577 -4.78 -9.50 -10.29
C GLY A 577 -5.40 -8.50 -11.29
N PHE A 578 -4.65 -8.16 -12.35
CA PHE A 578 -5.11 -7.19 -13.37
C PHE A 578 -6.44 -7.58 -14.05
N ALA A 579 -6.71 -8.89 -14.21
CA ALA A 579 -7.95 -9.35 -14.82
C ALA A 579 -9.18 -9.15 -13.93
N GLY A 580 -9.01 -9.03 -12.62
CA GLY A 580 -10.09 -8.75 -11.68
C GLY A 580 -10.40 -7.27 -11.57
N PHE A 581 -9.44 -6.47 -11.10
CA PHE A 581 -9.77 -5.07 -10.78
C PHE A 581 -9.98 -4.16 -11.97
N MET A 582 -9.46 -4.54 -13.15
CA MET A 582 -9.71 -3.80 -14.38
C MET A 582 -11.01 -4.25 -15.07
N SER A 583 -11.82 -5.03 -14.36
CA SER A 583 -13.15 -5.44 -14.78
C SER A 583 -14.19 -4.45 -14.26
N GLU A 584 -15.13 -4.10 -15.12
CA GLU A 584 -16.19 -3.13 -14.82
C GLU A 584 -17.22 -3.72 -13.82
N LEU A 585 -17.52 -5.02 -13.93
CA LEU A 585 -18.49 -5.72 -13.09
C LEU A 585 -18.16 -5.66 -11.59
N PRO A 586 -16.99 -6.13 -11.11
CA PRO A 586 -16.62 -6.03 -9.70
C PRO A 586 -16.45 -4.57 -9.26
N SER A 587 -15.94 -3.71 -10.16
CA SER A 587 -15.73 -2.29 -9.86
C SER A 587 -17.02 -1.58 -9.46
N LYS A 588 -18.14 -1.87 -10.13
CA LYS A 588 -19.47 -1.32 -9.77
C LYS A 588 -19.93 -1.77 -8.38
N TYR A 589 -19.81 -3.08 -8.11
CA TYR A 589 -20.15 -3.63 -6.80
C TYR A 589 -19.28 -3.02 -5.69
N GLU A 590 -17.99 -2.85 -5.93
CA GLU A 590 -17.04 -2.26 -4.97
C GLU A 590 -17.36 -0.80 -4.63
N VAL A 591 -17.89 -0.02 -5.59
CA VAL A 591 -18.40 1.34 -5.34
C VAL A 591 -19.57 1.31 -4.35
N GLU A 592 -20.49 0.37 -4.50
CA GLU A 592 -21.63 0.21 -3.58
C GLU A 592 -21.18 -0.22 -2.19
N VAL A 593 -20.27 -1.20 -2.11
CA VAL A 593 -19.68 -1.64 -0.83
C VAL A 593 -18.96 -0.49 -0.14
N ALA A 594 -18.21 0.33 -0.88
CA ALA A 594 -17.52 1.50 -0.33
C ALA A 594 -18.50 2.53 0.26
N ARG A 595 -19.63 2.78 -0.41
CA ARG A 595 -20.66 3.71 0.07
C ARG A 595 -21.31 3.23 1.36
N TYR A 596 -21.63 1.94 1.43
CA TYR A 596 -22.14 1.29 2.64
C TYR A 596 -21.11 1.38 3.79
N CYS A 597 -19.87 0.94 3.56
CA CYS A 597 -18.83 0.91 4.59
C CYS A 597 -18.49 2.31 5.12
N SER A 598 -18.48 3.32 4.24
CA SER A 598 -18.26 4.72 4.62
C SER A 598 -19.36 5.21 5.56
N PHE A 599 -20.63 4.97 5.22
CA PHE A 599 -21.75 5.34 6.07
C PHE A 599 -21.66 4.71 7.47
N ILE A 600 -21.45 3.39 7.53
CA ILE A 600 -21.37 2.68 8.81
C ILE A 600 -20.20 3.20 9.65
N LYS A 601 -19.01 3.35 9.06
CA LYS A 601 -17.83 3.78 9.81
C LYS A 601 -17.89 5.22 10.29
N LEU A 602 -18.43 6.13 9.48
CA LEU A 602 -18.61 7.52 9.90
C LEU A 602 -19.67 7.64 11.00
N ARG A 603 -20.71 6.79 10.99
CA ARG A 603 -21.72 6.71 12.06
C ARG A 603 -21.15 6.11 13.35
N GLU A 604 -20.39 5.02 13.26
CA GLU A 604 -19.71 4.37 14.39
C GLU A 604 -18.74 5.33 15.08
N SER A 605 -17.99 6.12 14.29
CA SER A 605 -17.03 7.09 14.80
C SER A 605 -17.65 8.35 15.40
N LEU A 606 -18.98 8.46 15.43
CA LEU A 606 -19.73 9.64 15.86
C LEU A 606 -19.49 10.89 15.00
N LEU A 607 -19.12 10.70 13.73
CA LEU A 607 -19.11 11.81 12.78
C LEU A 607 -20.52 12.07 12.25
N LEU A 608 -21.34 11.03 12.16
CA LEU A 608 -22.77 11.11 11.86
C LEU A 608 -23.59 10.75 13.12
N PRO A 609 -24.83 11.24 13.26
CA PRO A 609 -25.71 10.85 14.34
C PRO A 609 -25.91 9.33 14.41
N LYS A 610 -25.80 8.74 15.60
CA LYS A 610 -26.03 7.28 15.78
C LYS A 610 -27.42 6.83 15.31
N THR A 611 -28.41 7.71 15.40
CA THR A 611 -29.81 7.46 15.02
C THR A 611 -30.08 7.69 13.53
N LEU A 612 -29.08 8.08 12.75
CA LEU A 612 -29.25 8.30 11.32
C LEU A 612 -29.51 6.97 10.61
N ALA A 613 -30.64 6.90 9.91
CA ALA A 613 -30.96 5.79 9.02
C ALA A 613 -30.12 5.89 7.72
N PRO A 614 -29.70 4.74 7.14
CA PRO A 614 -29.03 4.76 5.84
C PRO A 614 -29.98 5.26 4.75
N ALA A 615 -29.46 6.11 3.87
CA ALA A 615 -30.12 6.41 2.60
C ALA A 615 -30.06 5.17 1.67
N PRO A 616 -30.89 5.09 0.62
CA PRO A 616 -30.90 3.95 -0.31
C PRO A 616 -29.51 3.54 -0.81
N VAL A 617 -28.66 4.51 -1.17
CA VAL A 617 -27.30 4.28 -1.67
C VAL A 617 -26.27 3.86 -0.62
N ASN A 618 -26.64 3.92 0.66
CA ASN A 618 -25.80 3.53 1.79
C ASN A 618 -26.29 2.23 2.45
N THR A 619 -27.23 1.53 1.83
CA THR A 619 -27.69 0.21 2.30
C THR A 619 -26.68 -0.89 1.94
N HIS A 620 -26.72 -2.01 2.66
CA HIS A 620 -25.82 -3.13 2.40
C HIS A 620 -26.08 -3.67 0.97
N PRO A 621 -25.06 -3.77 0.10
CA PRO A 621 -25.27 -4.09 -1.32
C PRO A 621 -25.63 -5.56 -1.60
N GLY A 622 -25.54 -6.43 -0.59
CA GLY A 622 -25.78 -7.85 -0.72
C GLY A 622 -24.55 -8.61 -1.22
N GLU A 623 -24.74 -9.86 -1.64
CA GLU A 623 -23.67 -10.64 -2.25
C GLU A 623 -23.46 -10.25 -3.71
N PHE A 624 -22.21 -10.32 -4.18
CA PHE A 624 -21.91 -10.17 -5.60
C PHE A 624 -22.63 -11.24 -6.45
N THR A 625 -23.57 -10.81 -7.30
CA THR A 625 -24.45 -11.70 -8.07
C THR A 625 -23.91 -12.06 -9.46
N ASP A 626 -23.03 -11.24 -10.04
CA ASP A 626 -22.55 -11.39 -11.41
C ASP A 626 -21.37 -12.36 -11.58
N LYS A 627 -21.25 -13.34 -10.68
CA LYS A 627 -20.12 -14.31 -10.62
C LYS A 627 -19.84 -14.98 -11.98
N ALA A 628 -20.89 -15.45 -12.67
CA ALA A 628 -20.73 -16.17 -13.93
C ALA A 628 -20.23 -15.25 -15.07
N ALA A 629 -20.74 -14.02 -15.14
CA ALA A 629 -20.31 -13.04 -16.14
C ALA A 629 -18.87 -12.59 -15.85
N PHE A 630 -18.55 -12.34 -14.58
CA PHE A 630 -17.20 -12.02 -14.15
C PHE A 630 -16.21 -13.15 -14.43
N ASP A 631 -16.57 -14.42 -14.21
CA ASP A 631 -15.71 -15.56 -14.54
C ASP A 631 -15.31 -15.62 -16.02
N GLU A 632 -16.23 -15.25 -16.90
CA GLU A 632 -15.97 -15.17 -18.34
C GLU A 632 -15.03 -14.00 -18.67
N GLU A 633 -15.32 -12.82 -18.14
CA GLU A 633 -14.50 -11.61 -18.34
C GLU A 633 -13.08 -11.80 -17.78
N TYR A 634 -12.96 -12.35 -16.58
CA TYR A 634 -11.71 -12.70 -15.92
C TYR A 634 -10.85 -13.63 -16.78
N LYS A 635 -11.42 -14.74 -17.28
CA LYS A 635 -10.71 -15.67 -18.17
C LYS A 635 -10.33 -15.00 -19.49
N GLY A 636 -11.16 -14.10 -20.01
CA GLY A 636 -10.85 -13.26 -21.16
C GLY A 636 -9.64 -12.36 -20.91
N GLY A 637 -9.62 -11.68 -19.77
CA GLY A 637 -8.53 -10.82 -19.32
C GLY A 637 -7.22 -11.58 -19.13
N LEU A 638 -7.24 -12.76 -18.51
CA LEU A 638 -6.06 -13.63 -18.36
C LEU A 638 -5.47 -14.04 -19.71
N LYS A 639 -6.29 -14.29 -20.73
CA LYS A 639 -5.79 -14.60 -22.08
C LYS A 639 -5.04 -13.42 -22.69
N LYS A 640 -5.58 -12.19 -22.55
CA LYS A 640 -4.95 -10.95 -23.04
C LYS A 640 -3.63 -10.69 -22.31
N LEU A 641 -3.62 -10.81 -20.99
CA LEU A 641 -2.44 -10.65 -20.15
C LEU A 641 -1.36 -11.69 -20.50
N ALA A 642 -1.76 -12.96 -20.63
CA ALA A 642 -0.85 -14.05 -21.01
C ALA A 642 -0.17 -13.76 -22.35
N TYR A 643 -0.95 -13.38 -23.36
CA TYR A 643 -0.42 -13.02 -24.68
C TYR A 643 0.61 -11.89 -24.58
N ARG A 644 0.29 -10.81 -23.85
CA ARG A 644 1.19 -9.66 -23.66
C ARG A 644 2.49 -10.02 -22.95
N VAL A 645 2.42 -10.77 -21.85
CA VAL A 645 3.61 -11.24 -21.14
C VAL A 645 4.44 -12.16 -22.03
N GLY A 646 3.79 -13.01 -22.83
CA GLY A 646 4.45 -13.84 -23.82
C GLY A 646 5.21 -13.03 -24.87
N GLU A 647 4.67 -11.90 -25.32
CA GLU A 647 5.37 -10.98 -26.22
C GLU A 647 6.62 -10.37 -25.56
N LEU A 648 6.52 -9.88 -24.32
CA LEU A 648 7.66 -9.34 -23.57
C LEU A 648 8.80 -10.36 -23.44
N VAL A 649 8.47 -11.62 -23.14
CA VAL A 649 9.44 -12.71 -23.07
C VAL A 649 10.11 -12.90 -24.43
N SER A 650 9.33 -12.93 -25.52
CA SER A 650 9.86 -13.16 -26.86
C SER A 650 10.75 -12.04 -27.39
N THR A 651 10.60 -10.81 -26.89
CA THR A 651 11.44 -9.66 -27.24
C THR A 651 12.51 -9.36 -26.19
N SER A 652 12.58 -10.15 -25.12
CA SER A 652 13.54 -9.94 -24.04
C SER A 652 14.95 -10.36 -24.45
N ASN A 653 15.94 -9.60 -24.00
CA ASN A 653 17.36 -9.98 -24.07
C ASN A 653 17.80 -10.76 -22.81
N PHE A 654 16.86 -11.36 -22.09
CA PHE A 654 17.12 -12.03 -20.80
C PHE A 654 18.07 -13.22 -20.95
N ILE A 655 18.10 -13.82 -22.14
CA ILE A 655 18.93 -14.96 -22.50
C ILE A 655 19.62 -14.61 -23.81
N ASN A 656 20.92 -14.89 -23.90
CA ASN A 656 21.70 -14.73 -25.13
C ASN A 656 22.42 -16.06 -25.43
N LEU A 657 21.69 -17.00 -26.01
CA LEU A 657 22.19 -18.33 -26.38
C LEU A 657 22.53 -18.46 -27.87
N GLY A 658 22.76 -17.34 -28.57
CA GLY A 658 23.03 -17.35 -30.01
C GLY A 658 21.87 -17.97 -30.80
N TRP A 659 22.13 -19.00 -31.61
CA TRP A 659 21.14 -19.62 -32.51
C TRP A 659 20.00 -20.37 -31.80
N ALA A 660 20.17 -20.73 -30.52
CA ALA A 660 19.16 -21.44 -29.75
C ALA A 660 18.18 -20.50 -29.00
N ASN A 661 18.39 -19.19 -29.08
CA ASN A 661 17.65 -18.22 -28.28
C ASN A 661 16.15 -18.26 -28.55
N ASP A 662 15.75 -18.30 -29.82
CA ASP A 662 14.35 -18.28 -30.23
C ASP A 662 13.59 -19.53 -29.77
N VAL A 663 14.25 -20.69 -29.77
CA VAL A 663 13.64 -21.97 -29.33
C VAL A 663 13.39 -21.94 -27.82
N VAL A 664 14.36 -21.46 -27.05
CA VAL A 664 14.26 -21.35 -25.58
C VAL A 664 13.22 -20.31 -25.17
N LEU A 665 13.23 -19.12 -25.79
CA LEU A 665 12.23 -18.08 -25.51
C LEU A 665 10.81 -18.51 -25.90
N THR A 666 10.64 -19.27 -26.99
CA THR A 666 9.34 -19.82 -27.39
C THR A 666 8.82 -20.83 -26.36
N PHE A 667 9.70 -21.69 -25.83
CA PHE A 667 9.35 -22.63 -24.78
C PHE A 667 8.94 -21.91 -23.47
N ILE A 668 9.73 -20.93 -23.03
CA ILE A 668 9.46 -20.09 -21.86
C ILE A 668 8.13 -19.35 -22.02
N LYS A 669 7.91 -18.71 -23.17
CA LYS A 669 6.66 -18.05 -23.53
C LYS A 669 5.45 -18.97 -23.36
N SER A 670 5.48 -20.16 -23.96
CA SER A 670 4.39 -21.12 -23.88
C SER A 670 4.06 -21.53 -22.44
N ARG A 671 5.09 -21.74 -21.61
CA ARG A 671 4.94 -22.08 -20.19
C ARG A 671 4.34 -20.94 -19.37
N ILE A 672 4.82 -19.72 -19.54
CA ILE A 672 4.30 -18.53 -18.83
C ILE A 672 2.86 -18.24 -19.25
N GLU A 673 2.57 -18.29 -20.55
CA GLU A 673 1.21 -18.09 -21.06
C GLU A 673 0.22 -19.09 -20.45
N LYS A 674 0.62 -20.37 -20.41
CA LYS A 674 -0.19 -21.42 -19.79
C LYS A 674 -0.40 -21.15 -18.31
N ALA A 675 0.67 -20.81 -17.58
CA ALA A 675 0.59 -20.52 -16.15
C ALA A 675 -0.34 -19.35 -15.82
N ILE A 676 -0.35 -18.29 -16.64
CA ILE A 676 -1.25 -17.14 -16.47
C ILE A 676 -2.71 -17.53 -16.78
N LYS A 677 -2.95 -18.28 -17.87
CA LYS A 677 -4.30 -18.72 -18.28
C LYS A 677 -4.96 -19.68 -17.28
N GLU A 678 -4.16 -20.42 -16.51
CA GLU A 678 -4.62 -21.37 -15.49
C GLU A 678 -4.83 -20.74 -14.10
N LEU A 679 -4.61 -19.42 -13.96
CA LEU A 679 -4.87 -18.73 -12.70
C LEU A 679 -6.35 -18.74 -12.34
N SER A 680 -6.61 -18.87 -11.05
CA SER A 680 -7.93 -18.74 -10.45
C SER A 680 -7.85 -17.67 -9.36
N TYR A 681 -8.75 -16.69 -9.41
CA TYR A 681 -8.90 -15.71 -8.33
C TYR A 681 -9.54 -16.32 -7.08
N VAL A 682 -10.25 -17.44 -7.28
CA VAL A 682 -10.71 -18.33 -6.23
C VAL A 682 -9.57 -19.34 -6.01
N ASN A 683 -8.43 -18.88 -5.46
CA ASN A 683 -7.28 -19.75 -5.29
C ASN A 683 -7.52 -20.70 -4.11
N LYS A 684 -8.16 -21.81 -4.40
CA LYS A 684 -8.48 -22.84 -3.42
C LYS A 684 -7.51 -24.00 -3.49
N LYS A 685 -6.43 -23.94 -4.27
CA LYS A 685 -5.45 -25.03 -4.33
C LYS A 685 -4.13 -24.64 -3.69
N THR A 686 -3.70 -25.41 -2.71
CA THR A 686 -2.38 -25.25 -2.08
C THR A 686 -1.52 -26.48 -2.38
N GLU A 687 -0.38 -26.27 -3.02
CA GLU A 687 0.60 -27.34 -3.29
C GLU A 687 1.54 -27.51 -2.09
N TYR A 688 1.70 -28.76 -1.64
CA TYR A 688 2.61 -29.15 -0.57
C TYR A 688 3.69 -30.11 -1.08
N GLU A 689 4.87 -30.06 -0.46
CA GLU A 689 5.97 -30.97 -0.72
C GLU A 689 5.99 -32.10 0.32
N PHE A 690 6.18 -33.32 -0.16
CA PHE A 690 6.23 -34.54 0.64
C PHE A 690 7.56 -35.24 0.44
N ARG A 691 8.20 -35.62 1.55
CA ARG A 691 9.48 -36.33 1.57
C ARG A 691 9.35 -37.60 2.40
N VAL A 692 9.36 -38.74 1.72
CA VAL A 692 9.25 -40.07 2.31
C VAL A 692 10.65 -40.65 2.48
N ARG A 693 11.04 -40.87 3.73
CA ARG A 693 12.34 -41.47 4.08
C ARG A 693 12.33 -42.95 3.79
N VAL A 694 13.33 -43.42 3.05
CA VAL A 694 13.49 -44.83 2.67
C VAL A 694 14.91 -45.31 2.94
N ASP A 695 15.11 -46.60 3.17
CA ASP A 695 16.43 -47.15 3.50
C ASP A 695 17.25 -47.62 2.29
N ASN A 696 16.65 -47.69 1.10
CA ASN A 696 17.32 -48.12 -0.12
C ASN A 696 16.66 -47.55 -1.39
N LYS A 697 17.35 -47.69 -2.53
CA LYS A 697 16.93 -47.12 -3.82
C LYS A 697 15.83 -47.90 -4.56
N LYS A 698 15.39 -49.04 -4.05
CA LYS A 698 14.36 -49.90 -4.68
C LYS A 698 12.94 -49.51 -4.32
N PHE A 699 12.76 -48.51 -3.47
CA PHE A 699 11.44 -47.92 -3.28
C PHE A 699 11.16 -46.97 -4.43
N GLU A 700 9.92 -46.92 -4.89
CA GLU A 700 9.51 -45.97 -5.91
C GLU A 700 8.14 -45.36 -5.65
N LEU A 701 7.85 -44.28 -6.39
CA LEU A 701 6.51 -43.74 -6.53
C LEU A 701 5.99 -44.12 -7.91
N ASP A 702 4.89 -44.87 -7.96
CA ASP A 702 4.22 -45.22 -9.21
C ASP A 702 3.27 -44.09 -9.66
N GLY A 703 3.39 -43.72 -10.94
CA GLY A 703 2.72 -42.59 -11.56
C GLY A 703 1.69 -43.01 -12.62
N LYS A 704 0.55 -42.32 -12.70
CA LYS A 704 -0.49 -42.64 -13.71
C LYS A 704 0.03 -42.51 -15.16
N GLY A 705 0.02 -43.60 -15.95
CA GLY A 705 0.36 -43.58 -17.39
C GLY A 705 0.48 -44.95 -18.08
N VAL A 706 0.62 -44.95 -19.43
CA VAL A 706 0.82 -46.16 -20.29
C VAL A 706 2.31 -46.48 -20.49
N ALA A 707 3.19 -45.76 -19.81
CA ALA A 707 4.63 -45.99 -19.77
C ALA A 707 5.07 -46.03 -18.31
N ASP A 708 6.02 -46.91 -18.00
CA ASP A 708 6.72 -47.01 -16.73
C ASP A 708 7.36 -45.64 -16.40
N ASN A 709 6.84 -44.96 -15.38
CA ASN A 709 7.16 -43.57 -15.01
C ASN A 709 7.53 -43.47 -13.52
N ASP A 710 8.24 -44.47 -13.05
CA ASP A 710 8.57 -44.64 -11.64
C ASP A 710 9.57 -43.59 -11.17
N ARG A 711 9.46 -43.24 -9.88
CA ARG A 711 10.38 -42.29 -9.25
C ARG A 711 11.20 -42.95 -8.17
N HIS A 712 12.51 -42.95 -8.34
CA HIS A 712 13.44 -43.51 -7.37
C HIS A 712 13.90 -42.49 -6.31
N PRO A 713 14.47 -42.96 -5.18
CA PRO A 713 14.86 -42.11 -4.06
C PRO A 713 16.15 -41.33 -4.34
N VAL A 714 16.20 -40.09 -3.85
CA VAL A 714 17.35 -39.18 -4.00
C VAL A 714 17.97 -38.81 -2.65
N MET A 715 19.22 -38.35 -2.69
CA MET A 715 19.91 -37.72 -1.56
C MET A 715 19.78 -36.19 -1.69
N LEU A 716 19.51 -35.50 -0.59
CA LEU A 716 19.29 -34.04 -0.60
C LEU A 716 20.58 -33.21 -0.72
N SER A 717 21.74 -33.81 -0.47
CA SER A 717 23.06 -33.23 -0.70
C SER A 717 24.08 -34.34 -0.96
N GLU A 718 25.26 -33.99 -1.51
CA GLU A 718 26.33 -34.97 -1.79
C GLU A 718 26.81 -35.70 -0.53
N ASP A 719 26.72 -35.06 0.64
CA ASP A 719 27.12 -35.61 1.94
C ASP A 719 25.94 -36.24 2.73
N ALA A 720 24.71 -36.16 2.21
CA ALA A 720 23.53 -36.70 2.89
C ALA A 720 23.55 -38.24 2.88
N LYS A 721 23.31 -38.83 4.06
CA LYS A 721 23.27 -40.31 4.23
C LYS A 721 21.87 -40.89 4.04
N GLU A 722 20.87 -40.05 3.85
CA GLU A 722 19.46 -40.42 3.85
C GLU A 722 18.87 -40.33 2.45
N LEU A 723 18.04 -41.30 2.11
CA LEU A 723 17.32 -41.37 0.84
C LEU A 723 15.87 -40.94 1.04
N TYR A 724 15.40 -40.15 0.08
CA TYR A 724 14.06 -39.59 0.08
C TYR A 724 13.37 -39.84 -1.26
N LEU A 725 12.16 -40.38 -1.21
CA LEU A 725 11.18 -40.21 -2.28
C LEU A 725 10.54 -38.84 -2.09
N ILE A 726 10.58 -38.00 -3.12
CA ILE A 726 10.05 -36.64 -3.08
C ILE A 726 8.88 -36.57 -4.06
N CYS A 727 7.78 -35.94 -3.65
CA CYS A 727 6.66 -35.65 -4.54
C CYS A 727 5.89 -34.40 -4.10
N PHE A 728 5.03 -33.91 -4.99
CA PHE A 728 4.16 -32.77 -4.73
C PHE A 728 2.69 -33.17 -4.91
N ALA A 729 1.83 -32.65 -4.03
CA ALA A 729 0.39 -32.81 -4.14
C ALA A 729 -0.33 -31.50 -3.81
N GLU A 730 -1.44 -31.28 -4.50
CA GLU A 730 -2.31 -30.12 -4.34
C GLU A 730 -3.52 -30.46 -3.49
N ARG A 731 -3.79 -29.66 -2.46
CA ARG A 731 -5.02 -29.67 -1.66
C ARG A 731 -6.02 -28.69 -2.24
N ASP A 732 -7.21 -29.15 -2.61
CA ASP A 732 -8.31 -28.33 -3.11
C ASP A 732 -9.32 -27.94 -2.02
N TRP A 733 -9.13 -26.78 -1.42
CA TRP A 733 -9.99 -26.11 -0.45
C TRP A 733 -11.38 -25.71 -0.99
N ALA A 734 -11.69 -25.95 -2.27
CA ALA A 734 -13.06 -25.81 -2.80
C ALA A 734 -13.99 -26.90 -2.33
N ILE A 735 -13.41 -28.01 -1.91
CA ILE A 735 -14.08 -29.22 -1.55
C ILE A 735 -14.28 -29.22 -0.04
N ASP A 736 -15.55 -29.38 0.35
CA ASP A 736 -16.04 -29.28 1.72
C ASP A 736 -15.28 -30.22 2.68
N GLU A 737 -15.18 -29.83 3.95
CA GLU A 737 -14.49 -30.61 4.97
C GLU A 737 -15.11 -32.01 5.17
N SER A 738 -16.39 -32.18 4.89
CA SER A 738 -17.09 -33.47 5.01
C SER A 738 -16.79 -34.44 3.87
N GLU A 739 -16.18 -33.99 2.77
CA GLU A 739 -15.91 -34.80 1.58
C GLU A 739 -14.65 -35.69 1.73
N THR A 740 -14.56 -36.70 0.88
CA THR A 740 -13.47 -37.70 0.92
C THR A 740 -12.10 -37.12 0.54
N ALA A 741 -11.02 -37.68 1.11
CA ALA A 741 -9.64 -37.29 0.79
C ALA A 741 -9.32 -37.42 -0.70
N ALA A 742 -9.93 -38.39 -1.39
CA ALA A 742 -9.81 -38.60 -2.83
C ALA A 742 -10.28 -37.42 -3.68
N LEU A 743 -11.28 -36.67 -3.17
CA LEU A 743 -11.76 -35.46 -3.82
C LEU A 743 -10.82 -34.29 -3.49
N LYS A 744 -10.33 -34.23 -2.24
CA LYS A 744 -9.54 -33.11 -1.70
C LYS A 744 -8.12 -33.02 -2.20
N TRP A 745 -7.47 -34.14 -2.53
CA TRP A 745 -6.07 -34.19 -2.91
C TRP A 745 -5.88 -34.65 -4.34
N SER A 746 -5.06 -33.92 -5.08
CA SER A 746 -4.65 -34.29 -6.43
C SER A 746 -3.14 -34.18 -6.58
N GLY A 747 -2.55 -35.15 -7.27
CA GLY A 747 -1.12 -35.17 -7.55
C GLY A 747 -0.81 -36.32 -8.48
N TYR A 748 0.38 -36.31 -9.09
CA TYR A 748 0.75 -37.33 -10.07
C TYR A 748 0.83 -38.74 -9.45
N TYR A 749 1.34 -38.81 -8.21
CA TYR A 749 1.50 -40.01 -7.40
C TYR A 749 0.39 -40.21 -6.36
N ILE A 750 -0.71 -39.45 -6.48
CA ILE A 750 -1.83 -39.53 -5.54
C ILE A 750 -2.96 -40.37 -6.14
N GLU A 751 -3.32 -41.44 -5.44
CA GLU A 751 -4.40 -42.33 -5.81
C GLU A 751 -5.41 -42.42 -4.66
N ASN A 752 -6.69 -42.17 -4.96
CA ASN A 752 -7.78 -42.16 -3.98
C ASN A 752 -7.52 -41.28 -2.73
N GLY A 753 -6.68 -40.24 -2.87
CA GLY A 753 -6.35 -39.34 -1.77
C GLY A 753 -5.26 -39.86 -0.84
N GLU A 754 -4.50 -40.86 -1.28
CA GLU A 754 -3.33 -41.43 -0.60
C GLU A 754 -2.11 -41.41 -1.54
N LEU A 755 -0.91 -41.41 -0.96
CA LEU A 755 0.36 -41.48 -1.68
C LEU A 755 0.82 -42.94 -1.78
N GLY A 756 0.86 -43.48 -3.00
CA GLY A 756 1.31 -44.84 -3.26
C GLY A 756 2.84 -44.95 -3.29
N ILE A 757 3.38 -45.91 -2.55
CA ILE A 757 4.80 -46.29 -2.56
C ILE A 757 4.89 -47.75 -2.95
N ASP A 758 5.78 -48.05 -3.90
CA ASP A 758 6.05 -49.40 -4.39
C ASP A 758 7.48 -49.84 -4.06
N PHE A 759 7.71 -51.15 -4.20
CA PHE A 759 9.01 -51.75 -3.95
C PHE A 759 9.41 -52.72 -5.06
N ASP A 760 10.49 -52.34 -5.72
CA ASP A 760 11.00 -52.97 -6.90
C ASP A 760 11.69 -54.33 -6.57
N SER A 761 11.21 -55.38 -7.25
CA SER A 761 11.47 -56.78 -6.89
C SER A 761 11.99 -57.57 -8.10
N TRP A 762 13.24 -58.03 -8.02
CA TRP A 762 13.92 -58.83 -9.06
C TRP A 762 13.21 -60.14 -9.47
N ALA A 763 12.15 -60.54 -8.77
CA ALA A 763 11.47 -61.83 -8.92
C ALA A 763 10.08 -61.74 -9.59
N SER A 764 9.56 -60.55 -9.91
CA SER A 764 8.25 -60.37 -10.56
C SER A 764 8.33 -59.31 -11.66
N ILE A 765 7.59 -59.54 -12.76
CA ILE A 765 7.45 -58.61 -13.90
C ILE A 765 6.38 -57.52 -13.58
N ASN A 766 5.90 -57.49 -12.34
CA ASN A 766 4.97 -56.50 -11.80
C ASN A 766 5.58 -55.94 -10.51
N ASP A 767 5.52 -54.63 -10.37
CA ASP A 767 5.83 -53.91 -9.14
C ASP A 767 4.86 -54.35 -8.05
N ASN A 768 5.34 -54.40 -6.80
CA ASN A 768 4.51 -54.83 -5.68
C ASN A 768 4.15 -53.61 -4.82
N ASP A 769 2.86 -53.29 -4.76
CA ASP A 769 2.27 -52.31 -3.84
C ASP A 769 2.87 -52.46 -2.43
N PHE A 770 3.72 -51.49 -2.04
CA PHE A 770 4.38 -51.55 -0.74
C PHE A 770 3.48 -50.96 0.35
N VAL A 771 3.12 -49.68 0.23
CA VAL A 771 2.22 -49.01 1.19
C VAL A 771 1.51 -47.81 0.57
N GLN A 772 0.28 -47.57 0.99
CA GLN A 772 -0.47 -46.33 0.71
C GLN A 772 -0.40 -45.45 1.96
N ILE A 773 0.08 -44.22 1.81
CA ILE A 773 0.24 -43.25 2.90
C ILE A 773 -0.92 -42.25 2.84
N PRO A 774 -1.77 -42.16 3.88
CA PRO A 774 -2.84 -41.16 3.93
C PRO A 774 -2.26 -39.74 3.88
N MET A 775 -2.89 -38.84 3.13
CA MET A 775 -2.48 -37.44 3.07
C MET A 775 -2.70 -36.71 4.41
N PRO A 776 -1.99 -35.59 4.69
CA PRO A 776 -2.14 -34.87 5.95
C PRO A 776 -3.57 -34.44 6.24
N SER A 777 -3.93 -34.49 7.52
CA SER A 777 -5.22 -34.00 8.01
C SER A 777 -5.34 -32.48 7.91
N ASP A 778 -6.58 -31.95 7.83
CA ASP A 778 -6.82 -30.50 7.79
C ASP A 778 -6.22 -29.78 9.02
N LYS A 779 -6.13 -30.45 10.18
CA LYS A 779 -5.42 -29.92 11.36
C LYS A 779 -3.91 -29.75 11.11
N GLN A 780 -3.25 -30.74 10.49
CA GLN A 780 -1.83 -30.63 10.13
C GLN A 780 -1.60 -29.57 9.04
N LEU A 781 -2.56 -29.37 8.14
CA LEU A 781 -2.53 -28.29 7.16
C LEU A 781 -2.72 -26.91 7.79
N ALA A 782 -3.57 -26.80 8.81
CA ALA A 782 -3.71 -25.57 9.60
C ALA A 782 -2.42 -25.22 10.36
N ASP A 783 -1.66 -26.22 10.79
CA ASP A 783 -0.32 -26.01 11.36
C ASP A 783 0.71 -25.67 10.27
N ALA A 784 0.61 -26.25 9.08
CA ALA A 784 1.44 -25.92 7.93
C ALA A 784 1.27 -24.47 7.46
N ALA A 785 0.04 -23.94 7.51
CA ALA A 785 -0.25 -22.54 7.17
C ALA A 785 0.48 -21.51 8.06
N LYS A 786 0.91 -21.92 9.27
CA LYS A 786 1.63 -21.07 10.23
C LYS A 786 3.15 -21.01 9.97
N ILE A 787 3.64 -21.72 8.95
CA ILE A 787 5.07 -21.91 8.67
C ILE A 787 5.39 -21.38 7.27
N ALA A 788 6.57 -20.77 7.10
CA ALA A 788 6.96 -20.09 5.86
C ALA A 788 7.36 -21.03 4.69
N ASN A 789 7.79 -22.25 4.98
CA ASN A 789 8.04 -23.28 3.96
C ASN A 789 7.69 -24.67 4.53
N PRO A 790 6.39 -25.01 4.58
CA PRO A 790 5.94 -26.26 5.17
C PRO A 790 6.30 -27.44 4.26
N ILE A 791 7.14 -28.36 4.76
CA ILE A 791 7.47 -29.62 4.10
C ILE A 791 7.04 -30.77 5.01
N PHE A 792 6.31 -31.73 4.45
CA PHE A 792 5.87 -32.92 5.16
C PHE A 792 6.88 -34.05 4.98
N TYR A 793 7.54 -34.40 6.07
CA TYR A 793 8.45 -35.52 6.18
C TYR A 793 7.75 -36.75 6.75
N THR A 794 8.21 -37.94 6.42
CA THR A 794 7.83 -39.12 7.20
C THR A 794 8.65 -39.20 8.49
N LYS A 795 7.98 -39.45 9.62
CA LYS A 795 8.65 -39.62 10.92
C LYS A 795 9.63 -40.77 10.90
N ASP A 796 9.18 -41.91 10.37
CA ASP A 796 9.96 -43.14 10.29
C ASP A 796 10.49 -43.38 8.87
N VAL A 797 11.59 -44.13 8.82
CA VAL A 797 12.19 -44.62 7.57
C VAL A 797 11.46 -45.89 7.15
N LEU A 798 10.93 -45.91 5.93
CA LEU A 798 10.36 -47.12 5.33
C LEU A 798 11.47 -48.13 5.04
N LYS A 799 11.23 -49.38 5.47
CA LYS A 799 12.14 -50.51 5.30
C LYS A 799 11.39 -51.67 4.71
N LYS A 800 12.00 -52.39 3.77
CA LYS A 800 11.37 -53.50 3.03
C LYS A 800 10.69 -54.52 3.96
N ASP A 801 11.37 -54.88 5.04
CA ASP A 801 10.93 -55.96 5.94
C ASP A 801 10.05 -55.48 7.11
N ASN A 802 9.68 -54.18 7.14
CA ASN A 802 8.93 -53.60 8.25
C ASN A 802 7.90 -52.57 7.76
N LYS A 803 6.72 -53.05 7.35
CA LYS A 803 5.60 -52.18 6.95
C LYS A 803 5.03 -51.44 8.18
N PRO A 804 4.80 -50.12 8.10
CA PRO A 804 4.17 -49.38 9.20
C PRO A 804 2.75 -49.89 9.49
N SER A 805 2.32 -49.82 10.75
CA SER A 805 0.92 -50.13 11.10
C SER A 805 -0.01 -49.03 10.60
N THR A 806 -1.30 -49.34 10.39
CA THR A 806 -2.32 -48.34 10.01
C THR A 806 -2.38 -47.16 10.98
N HIS A 807 -2.16 -47.39 12.28
CA HIS A 807 -2.10 -46.31 13.28
C HIS A 807 -0.87 -45.41 13.10
N ALA A 808 0.29 -46.00 12.77
CA ALA A 808 1.50 -45.24 12.47
C ALA A 808 1.34 -44.41 11.19
N LEU A 809 0.67 -44.95 10.16
CA LEU A 809 0.39 -44.25 8.90
C LEU A 809 -0.50 -43.01 9.09
N ASN A 810 -1.48 -43.07 9.99
CA ASN A 810 -2.36 -41.92 10.29
C ASN A 810 -1.66 -40.75 11.01
N THR A 811 -0.46 -40.97 11.55
CA THR A 811 0.33 -39.93 12.24
C THR A 811 1.71 -39.76 11.62
N PHE A 812 1.87 -40.25 10.38
CA PHE A 812 3.17 -40.48 9.75
C PHE A 812 3.89 -39.20 9.33
N TRP A 813 3.12 -38.17 8.98
CA TRP A 813 3.65 -36.88 8.59
C TRP A 813 4.15 -36.08 9.78
N GLU A 814 5.41 -35.68 9.69
CA GLU A 814 6.09 -34.67 10.48
C GLU A 814 6.22 -33.40 9.64
N LEU A 815 5.66 -32.30 10.10
CA LEU A 815 5.75 -31.02 9.44
C LEU A 815 7.06 -30.31 9.84
N ARG A 816 7.86 -29.88 8.86
CA ARG A 816 9.11 -29.15 9.08
C ARG A 816 9.12 -27.81 8.34
N ASN A 817 9.89 -26.86 8.87
CA ASN A 817 10.23 -25.59 8.21
C ASN A 817 11.68 -25.64 7.73
N GLU A 818 11.94 -25.59 6.43
CA GLU A 818 13.32 -25.63 5.91
C GLU A 818 13.92 -24.28 5.53
N VAL A 819 13.21 -23.17 5.79
CA VAL A 819 13.86 -21.86 5.76
C VAL A 819 14.51 -21.64 7.11
N THR A 820 15.83 -21.76 7.18
CA THR A 820 16.59 -21.32 8.36
C THR A 820 16.28 -19.84 8.58
N PRO A 821 15.72 -19.45 9.74
CA PRO A 821 15.53 -18.04 10.07
C PRO A 821 16.87 -17.32 9.91
N TYR A 822 16.86 -16.12 9.34
CA TYR A 822 18.09 -15.32 9.19
C TYR A 822 18.82 -15.11 10.53
N THR A 823 18.08 -15.15 11.65
CA THR A 823 18.61 -15.10 13.02
C THR A 823 19.43 -16.31 13.43
N ASP A 824 19.24 -17.45 12.78
CA ASP A 824 19.93 -18.72 13.06
C ASP A 824 21.12 -18.95 12.09
N LEU A 825 21.30 -18.04 11.13
CA LEU A 825 22.44 -17.96 10.19
C LEU A 825 23.48 -16.91 10.59
N LEU A 826 23.17 -16.09 11.61
CA LEU A 826 24.09 -15.19 12.31
C LEU A 826 24.63 -15.87 13.57
#